data_AF-A0AA86PGP1-F1
#
_entry.id   AF-A0AA86PGP1-F1
#
_cell.length_a   1.000
_cell.length_b   1.000
_cell.length_c   1.000
_cell.angle_alpha   90.00
_cell.angle_beta   90.00
_cell.angle_gamma   90.00
#
_symmetry.space_group_name_H-M   'P 1'
#
loop_
_entity.id
_entity.type
_entity.pdbx_description
1 polymer ?
#
loop_
_entity_poly.entity_id
_entity_poly.type
_entity_poly.pdbx_seq_one_letter_code
_entity_poly.pdbx_strand_id
1 'polypeptide(L)'
;MNHPQFSAEQKKCLYCVETNCARDCPAGCSPADFLKAAQLKAPQDFQRAAAEVLSWNPLGEVCGLTCPDKFCQGKCNRGGLDAPIEIPCSQSFIVHEARRLGREPVFVPLPSNNKRVAVIGAGPAGISATAMLSQQGYSVDIFEATSIVGGQMAMIPTHRLPAAVMNADIDFCLKNCHAKDVKVNVHLNQKVNAEDLAPKYDHVVIANGQSVNRFPKEFEGIKNFILNPQQILVDHQNFKGKKIVVIGGGAVAVDVCAVLKQQGATPVVVYRRKINEMPVTKKELEELIECAEIITKSVVENVHQENGMLNIDIERVDIVGRGSDMKQVKSEEKLTLKGVSNIVLASGFSTEQNEEQINAILSKHKNVVYAKAYGTVVEAVSSGKSAAALIMENKGQQKSSREHGHEVQLQGYDFTPADLKTQVFKTKVLPNPFVLSASPLTDGYHECKKALDAGWAGVILKTAFDGIPIHIPNHYMSRMGNESHANCDNVSGRSLDQVIADITKLKAEYPDRLIAGSTGGPVFGEDSFCKNGWQKNIGKLCTGGAELVELSLSCPQGGDSSEGSIAAQSVAQSCKIVRWALETPELTKKVPLLFKMTAACTSVETIIKAVQKVIEEYPEKNAGITMANSFPAVDIKQTVRPNRAYPYDAIVVGLGGAHVLPISNLSLTSLFNVQNLQISGNGGVVDYKSAADFIALGAGFVQICALAEERGVRIITELNSGLAHFMKEIKLDTIPKLYRSFHEPVLDFMNIPAPKSIASLIRADDCIGCGNCVDCPYLAIKFEGSGKITVDPRRCIGCTLCTRRCPGLCLEMRVRNENEPQPDI
;
A
#
# COMPACT_ATOMS: atom_id res chain seq x y z
N MET A 1 -5.99 16.04 -4.12
CA MET A 1 -6.10 14.88 -5.03
C MET A 1 -7.50 14.32 -4.91
N ASN A 2 -8.13 13.89 -6.01
CA ASN A 2 -9.46 13.25 -6.00
C ASN A 2 -9.38 11.75 -6.37
N HIS A 3 -10.52 11.04 -6.34
CA HIS A 3 -10.57 9.59 -6.63
C HIS A 3 -10.02 9.18 -8.01
N PRO A 4 -10.37 9.88 -9.12
CA PRO A 4 -9.77 9.61 -10.42
C PRO A 4 -8.24 9.74 -10.41
N GLN A 5 -7.71 10.83 -9.84
CA GLN A 5 -6.27 11.08 -9.76
C GLN A 5 -5.57 10.00 -8.92
N PHE A 6 -6.11 9.67 -7.76
CA PHE A 6 -5.58 8.60 -6.91
C PHE A 6 -5.56 7.24 -7.63
N SER A 7 -6.65 6.90 -8.33
CA SER A 7 -6.73 5.66 -9.12
C SER A 7 -5.68 5.62 -10.24
N ALA A 8 -5.35 6.77 -10.83
CA ALA A 8 -4.29 6.87 -11.84
C ALA A 8 -2.90 6.67 -11.20
N GLU A 9 -2.61 7.29 -10.06
CA GLU A 9 -1.36 7.08 -9.31
C GLU A 9 -1.17 5.61 -8.89
N GLN A 10 -2.22 4.97 -8.36
CA GLN A 10 -2.18 3.55 -7.99
C GLN A 10 -1.86 2.64 -9.18
N LYS A 11 -2.43 2.92 -10.36
CA LYS A 11 -2.14 2.16 -11.60
C LYS A 11 -0.73 2.39 -12.12
N LYS A 12 -0.14 3.56 -11.88
CA LYS A 12 1.25 3.87 -12.25
C LYS A 12 2.26 3.16 -11.35
N CYS A 13 1.92 2.90 -10.09
CA CYS A 13 2.82 2.26 -9.14
C CYS A 13 3.32 0.89 -9.64
N LEU A 14 4.64 0.69 -9.60
CA LEU A 14 5.30 -0.54 -10.04
C LEU A 14 5.33 -1.62 -8.95
N TYR A 15 4.96 -1.28 -7.71
CA TYR A 15 5.05 -2.16 -6.53
C TYR A 15 6.41 -2.86 -6.43
N CYS A 16 7.49 -2.06 -6.51
CA CYS A 16 8.86 -2.54 -6.52
C CYS A 16 9.17 -3.47 -5.33
N VAL A 17 9.95 -4.53 -5.57
CA VAL A 17 10.41 -5.43 -4.51
C VAL A 17 11.36 -4.70 -3.55
N GLU A 18 12.32 -3.97 -4.09
CA GLU A 18 13.13 -3.03 -3.33
C GLU A 18 12.51 -1.63 -3.39
N THR A 19 11.89 -1.23 -2.28
CA THR A 19 11.18 0.04 -2.17
C THR A 19 12.14 1.16 -1.77
N ASN A 20 12.87 1.71 -2.76
CA ASN A 20 13.69 2.92 -2.54
C ASN A 20 12.88 4.07 -1.90
N CYS A 21 11.61 4.19 -2.30
CA CYS A 21 10.69 5.16 -1.72
C CYS A 21 10.38 4.93 -0.22
N ALA A 22 10.40 3.68 0.26
CA ALA A 22 10.25 3.38 1.68
C ALA A 22 11.57 3.59 2.44
N ARG A 23 12.70 3.15 1.86
CA ARG A 23 14.04 3.31 2.43
C ARG A 23 14.39 4.77 2.72
N ASP A 24 14.01 5.68 1.82
CA ASP A 24 14.30 7.11 1.94
C ASP A 24 13.17 7.91 2.61
N CYS A 25 12.14 7.25 3.17
CA CYS A 25 11.13 7.92 3.99
C CYS A 25 11.65 8.09 5.42
N PRO A 26 11.80 9.33 5.94
CA PRO A 26 12.33 9.54 7.30
C PRO A 26 11.48 8.89 8.40
N ALA A 27 10.16 8.77 8.19
CA ALA A 27 9.24 8.13 9.12
C ALA A 27 9.15 6.60 8.95
N GLY A 28 9.75 6.01 7.92
CA GLY A 28 9.70 4.57 7.65
C GLY A 28 8.45 4.07 6.94
N CYS A 29 7.57 4.95 6.44
CA CYS A 29 6.36 4.53 5.71
C CYS A 29 6.73 3.73 4.45
N SER A 30 5.89 2.76 4.06
CA SER A 30 6.01 2.01 2.82
C SER A 30 4.95 2.40 1.79
N PRO A 31 5.29 3.25 0.78
CA PRO A 31 4.35 3.63 -0.26
C PRO A 31 3.78 2.48 -1.07
N ALA A 32 4.57 1.44 -1.32
CA ALA A 32 4.09 0.28 -2.05
C ALA A 32 3.00 -0.46 -1.27
N ASP A 33 3.13 -0.57 0.06
CA ASP A 33 2.22 -1.34 0.89
C ASP A 33 0.92 -0.57 1.15
N PHE A 34 0.98 0.73 1.51
CA PHE A 34 -0.26 1.50 1.71
C PHE A 34 -1.04 1.73 0.40
N LEU A 35 -0.36 1.87 -0.75
CA LEU A 35 -1.06 1.99 -2.04
C LEU A 35 -1.74 0.68 -2.42
N LYS A 36 -1.09 -0.45 -2.11
CA LYS A 36 -1.62 -1.80 -2.36
C LYS A 36 -2.79 -2.11 -1.42
N ALA A 37 -2.69 -1.74 -0.14
CA ALA A 37 -3.77 -1.88 0.83
C ALA A 37 -5.03 -1.09 0.41
N ALA A 38 -4.86 0.02 -0.30
CA ALA A 38 -5.96 0.82 -0.85
C ALA A 38 -6.43 0.38 -2.26
N GLN A 39 -5.94 -0.73 -2.82
CA GLN A 39 -6.11 -1.06 -4.25
C GLN A 39 -7.57 -1.23 -4.68
N LEU A 40 -8.39 -1.91 -3.87
CA LEU A 40 -9.81 -2.13 -4.18
C LEU A 40 -10.71 -0.96 -3.77
N LYS A 41 -10.19 0.01 -3.01
CA LYS A 41 -10.84 1.29 -2.66
C LYS A 41 -12.19 1.13 -1.95
N ALA A 42 -12.42 0.00 -1.27
CA ALA A 42 -13.55 -0.13 -0.36
C ALA A 42 -13.28 0.63 0.96
N PRO A 43 -14.31 0.94 1.77
CA PRO A 43 -14.10 1.66 3.03
C PRO A 43 -13.07 1.01 3.97
N GLN A 44 -13.10 -0.31 4.08
CA GLN A 44 -12.14 -1.08 4.88
C GLN A 44 -10.72 -1.09 4.28
N ASP A 45 -10.57 -0.88 2.96
CA ASP A 45 -9.26 -0.74 2.33
C ASP A 45 -8.60 0.59 2.70
N PHE A 46 -9.36 1.69 2.67
CA PHE A 46 -8.87 2.98 3.13
C PHE A 46 -8.53 2.95 4.63
N GLN A 47 -9.32 2.25 5.44
CA GLN A 47 -9.04 2.06 6.86
C GLN A 47 -7.67 1.40 7.10
N ARG A 48 -7.43 0.23 6.51
CA ARG A 48 -6.17 -0.50 6.69
C ARG A 48 -4.99 0.21 6.03
N ALA A 49 -5.20 0.87 4.88
CA ALA A 49 -4.16 1.67 4.23
C ALA A 49 -3.79 2.91 5.05
N ALA A 50 -4.76 3.57 5.68
CA ALA A 50 -4.50 4.64 6.64
C ALA A 50 -3.77 4.11 7.87
N ALA A 51 -4.08 2.89 8.33
CA ALA A 51 -3.33 2.24 9.41
C ALA A 51 -1.86 1.99 9.01
N GLU A 52 -1.59 1.51 7.79
CA GLU A 52 -0.21 1.37 7.27
C GLU A 52 0.55 2.71 7.29
N VAL A 53 -0.13 3.82 6.96
CA VAL A 53 0.50 5.15 7.03
C VAL A 53 0.72 5.59 8.49
N LEU A 54 -0.35 5.59 9.30
CA LEU A 54 -0.37 6.17 10.63
C LEU A 54 0.45 5.36 11.64
N SER A 55 0.64 4.05 11.41
CA SER A 55 1.54 3.21 12.21
C SER A 55 2.98 3.73 12.16
N TRP A 56 3.43 4.18 10.98
CA TRP A 56 4.79 4.68 10.77
C TRP A 56 4.89 6.19 10.97
N ASN A 57 3.87 6.94 10.56
CA ASN A 57 3.83 8.38 10.62
C ASN A 57 2.50 8.87 11.21
N PRO A 58 2.46 9.17 12.52
CA PRO A 58 1.22 9.57 13.19
C PRO A 58 0.70 10.95 12.75
N LEU A 59 1.51 11.74 12.01
CA LEU A 59 1.09 12.97 11.32
C LEU A 59 0.98 12.73 9.81
N GLY A 60 0.34 11.63 9.44
CA GLY A 60 0.32 11.09 8.09
C GLY A 60 -0.34 12.01 7.06
N GLU A 61 -1.44 12.67 7.40
CA GLU A 61 -2.14 13.57 6.49
C GLU A 61 -1.40 14.90 6.35
N VAL A 62 -0.93 15.47 7.46
CA VAL A 62 -0.08 16.68 7.49
C VAL A 62 1.14 16.45 6.60
N CYS A 63 1.87 15.36 6.83
CA CYS A 63 3.05 15.02 6.03
C CYS A 63 2.70 14.79 4.55
N GLY A 64 1.53 14.25 4.23
CA GLY A 64 1.11 14.10 2.84
C GLY A 64 0.91 15.44 2.11
N LEU A 65 0.58 16.52 2.84
CA LEU A 65 0.43 17.87 2.29
C LEU A 65 1.73 18.69 2.32
N THR A 66 2.63 18.41 3.25
CA THR A 66 3.82 19.25 3.50
C THR A 66 5.16 18.59 3.17
N CYS A 67 5.21 17.27 2.92
CA CYS A 67 6.47 16.59 2.60
C CYS A 67 7.07 17.12 1.30
N PRO A 68 8.37 17.41 1.26
CA PRO A 68 9.05 17.72 0.01
C PRO A 68 9.20 16.47 -0.86
N ASP A 69 9.29 16.69 -2.16
CA ASP A 69 9.48 15.65 -3.18
C ASP A 69 10.84 14.92 -3.08
N LYS A 70 11.83 15.45 -2.36
CA LYS A 70 13.19 14.87 -2.26
C LYS A 70 13.30 13.49 -1.57
N PHE A 71 12.28 13.06 -0.82
CA PHE A 71 12.29 11.80 -0.06
C PHE A 71 11.70 10.64 -0.90
N CYS A 72 10.56 10.09 -0.49
CA CYS A 72 9.94 8.93 -1.10
C CYS A 72 9.63 9.12 -2.60
N GLN A 73 9.12 10.28 -3.00
CA GLN A 73 8.76 10.61 -4.38
C GLN A 73 9.98 10.75 -5.29
N GLY A 74 11.01 11.48 -4.86
CA GLY A 74 12.24 11.72 -5.59
C GLY A 74 13.12 10.47 -5.75
N LYS A 75 12.79 9.41 -5.01
CA LYS A 75 13.46 8.10 -5.03
C LYS A 75 12.59 7.02 -5.67
N CYS A 76 11.45 7.40 -6.23
CA CYS A 76 10.56 6.48 -6.92
C CYS A 76 11.17 5.99 -8.25
N ASN A 77 11.31 4.68 -8.40
CA ASN A 77 11.86 4.06 -9.62
C ASN A 77 11.02 4.36 -10.87
N ARG A 78 9.71 4.67 -10.73
CA ARG A 78 8.85 5.08 -11.85
C ARG A 78 9.34 6.36 -12.54
N GLY A 79 10.03 7.24 -11.81
CA GLY A 79 10.65 8.44 -12.38
C GLY A 79 11.69 8.15 -13.46
N GLY A 80 12.23 6.93 -13.53
CA GLY A 80 13.08 6.48 -14.65
C GLY A 80 12.33 6.03 -15.90
N LEU A 81 11.00 5.94 -15.86
CA LEU A 81 10.13 5.57 -17.00
C LEU A 81 9.39 6.78 -17.55
N ASP A 82 8.67 7.50 -16.70
CA ASP A 82 7.92 8.71 -17.07
C ASP A 82 7.95 9.76 -15.96
N ALA A 83 7.15 9.59 -14.91
CA ALA A 83 7.04 10.50 -13.78
C ALA A 83 6.95 9.69 -12.48
N PRO A 84 7.57 10.17 -11.38
CA PRO A 84 7.41 9.51 -10.09
C PRO A 84 5.93 9.51 -9.67
N ILE A 85 5.58 8.59 -8.79
CA ILE A 85 4.26 8.57 -8.16
C ILE A 85 4.12 9.80 -7.26
N GLU A 86 2.97 10.45 -7.26
CA GLU A 86 2.62 11.55 -6.33
C GLU A 86 2.34 10.99 -4.93
N ILE A 87 3.39 10.47 -4.28
CA ILE A 87 3.31 9.70 -3.04
C ILE A 87 2.74 10.51 -1.87
N PRO A 88 3.21 11.74 -1.56
CA PRO A 88 2.66 12.53 -0.46
C PRO A 88 1.17 12.83 -0.67
N CYS A 89 0.77 13.22 -1.88
CA CYS A 89 -0.63 13.46 -2.21
C CYS A 89 -1.48 12.19 -2.06
N SER A 90 -0.96 11.03 -2.47
CA SER A 90 -1.64 9.74 -2.32
C SER A 90 -1.78 9.34 -0.84
N GLN A 91 -0.75 9.61 -0.03
CA GLN A 91 -0.77 9.37 1.41
C GLN A 91 -1.83 10.23 2.11
N SER A 92 -1.83 11.55 1.84
CA SER A 92 -2.84 12.46 2.37
C SER A 92 -4.25 12.03 1.93
N PHE A 93 -4.42 11.67 0.66
CA PHE A 93 -5.70 11.18 0.15
C PHE A 93 -6.21 9.95 0.91
N ILE A 94 -5.35 8.95 1.15
CA ILE A 94 -5.74 7.72 1.87
C ILE A 94 -6.21 8.03 3.30
N VAL A 95 -5.45 8.83 4.05
CA VAL A 95 -5.78 9.17 5.45
C VAL A 95 -7.05 10.02 5.49
N HIS A 96 -7.14 11.01 4.60
CA HIS A 96 -8.31 11.87 4.47
C HIS A 96 -9.57 11.07 4.16
N GLU A 97 -9.50 10.15 3.20
CA GLU A 97 -10.64 9.35 2.76
C GLU A 97 -11.10 8.38 3.87
N ALA A 98 -10.16 7.78 4.61
CA ALA A 98 -10.50 6.98 5.79
C ALA A 98 -11.29 7.79 6.82
N ARG A 99 -10.84 9.02 7.14
CA ARG A 99 -11.56 9.93 8.05
C ARG A 99 -12.93 10.35 7.51
N ARG A 100 -13.00 10.73 6.23
CA ARG A 100 -14.25 11.14 5.56
C ARG A 100 -15.30 10.03 5.59
N LEU A 101 -14.87 8.77 5.48
CA LEU A 101 -15.73 7.59 5.57
C LEU A 101 -16.08 7.18 7.01
N GLY A 102 -15.58 7.89 8.03
CA GLY A 102 -15.76 7.52 9.44
C GLY A 102 -15.00 6.25 9.82
N ARG A 103 -13.89 5.96 9.13
CA ARG A 103 -13.07 4.76 9.25
C ARG A 103 -11.62 5.08 9.63
N GLU A 104 -11.40 6.09 10.46
CA GLU A 104 -10.07 6.33 11.04
C GLU A 104 -9.62 5.06 11.82
N PRO A 105 -8.38 4.57 11.62
CA PRO A 105 -7.92 3.37 12.31
C PRO A 105 -7.76 3.59 13.81
N VAL A 106 -8.12 2.57 14.59
CA VAL A 106 -8.03 2.60 16.06
C VAL A 106 -6.88 1.71 16.52
N PHE A 107 -5.95 2.29 17.26
CA PHE A 107 -4.78 1.61 17.80
C PHE A 107 -5.00 1.34 19.28
N VAL A 108 -5.06 0.08 19.70
CA VAL A 108 -5.30 -0.29 21.11
C VAL A 108 -4.01 -0.12 21.93
N PRO A 109 -3.95 0.83 22.88
CA PRO A 109 -2.74 1.08 23.66
C PRO A 109 -2.54 0.04 24.77
N LEU A 110 -1.29 -0.12 25.22
CA LEU A 110 -0.97 -0.97 26.37
C LEU A 110 -1.47 -0.33 27.68
N PRO A 111 -1.82 -1.14 28.70
CA PRO A 111 -2.17 -0.62 30.03
C PRO A 111 -1.06 0.26 30.63
N SER A 112 -1.45 1.14 31.55
CA SER A 112 -0.52 2.03 32.24
C SER A 112 0.66 1.28 32.85
N ASN A 113 1.87 1.78 32.61
CA ASN A 113 3.11 1.27 33.20
C ASN A 113 3.54 2.05 34.45
N ASN A 114 2.67 2.96 34.94
CA ASN A 114 2.90 3.86 36.09
C ASN A 114 4.08 4.83 35.95
N LYS A 115 4.67 4.98 34.76
CA LYS A 115 5.73 5.96 34.50
C LYS A 115 5.17 7.23 33.87
N ARG A 116 5.80 8.36 34.18
CA ARG A 116 5.44 9.68 33.68
C ARG A 116 6.58 10.29 32.87
N VAL A 117 6.24 10.84 31.70
CA VAL A 117 7.18 11.52 30.81
C VAL A 117 6.76 12.97 30.64
N ALA A 118 7.71 13.90 30.78
CA ALA A 118 7.50 15.29 30.38
C ALA A 118 8.01 15.51 28.95
N VAL A 119 7.24 16.19 28.11
CA VAL A 119 7.63 16.56 26.74
C VAL A 119 7.65 18.08 26.64
N ILE A 120 8.79 18.68 26.29
CA ILE A 120 8.94 20.13 26.15
C ILE A 120 8.75 20.49 24.68
N GLY A 121 7.63 21.12 24.35
CA GLY A 121 7.23 21.54 23.01
C GLY A 121 6.15 20.65 22.38
N ALA A 122 5.03 21.26 21.98
CA ALA A 122 3.91 20.60 21.31
C ALA A 122 4.02 20.69 19.77
N GLY A 123 5.24 20.61 19.22
CA GLY A 123 5.48 20.52 17.78
C GLY A 123 5.46 19.07 17.27
N PRO A 124 5.72 18.83 15.97
CA PRO A 124 5.66 17.50 15.37
C PRO A 124 6.48 16.42 16.10
N ALA A 125 7.68 16.77 16.57
CA ALA A 125 8.54 15.86 17.32
C ALA A 125 7.95 15.48 18.68
N GLY A 126 7.46 16.46 19.45
CA GLY A 126 6.85 16.22 20.76
C GLY A 126 5.54 15.46 20.67
N ILE A 127 4.71 15.79 19.68
CA ILE A 127 3.44 15.10 19.41
C ILE A 127 3.69 13.65 18.98
N SER A 128 4.64 13.42 18.08
CA SER A 128 5.04 12.07 17.66
C SER A 128 5.59 11.24 18.84
N ALA A 129 6.48 11.83 19.65
CA ALA A 129 6.99 11.15 20.84
C ALA A 129 5.87 10.79 21.82
N THR A 130 4.90 11.70 22.01
CA THR A 130 3.74 11.49 22.87
C THR A 130 2.88 10.34 22.37
N ALA A 131 2.57 10.28 21.07
CA ALA A 131 1.79 9.19 20.48
C ALA A 131 2.46 7.83 20.74
N MET A 132 3.78 7.74 20.49
CA MET A 132 4.55 6.51 20.70
C MET A 132 4.58 6.08 22.17
N LEU A 133 4.85 7.01 23.09
CA LEU A 133 4.95 6.73 24.52
C LEU A 133 3.61 6.37 25.16
N SER A 134 2.56 7.13 24.86
CA SER A 134 1.21 6.85 25.38
C SER A 134 0.69 5.50 24.90
N GLN A 135 0.99 5.10 23.66
CA GLN A 135 0.67 3.76 23.14
C GLN A 135 1.34 2.61 23.94
N GLN A 136 2.48 2.89 24.58
CA GLN A 136 3.21 1.95 25.43
C GLN A 136 2.87 2.06 26.93
N GLY A 137 1.80 2.79 27.28
CA GLY A 137 1.30 2.88 28.64
C GLY A 137 1.94 3.99 29.51
N TYR A 138 2.73 4.90 28.93
CA TYR A 138 3.30 6.02 29.68
C TYR A 138 2.29 7.17 29.79
N SER A 139 2.17 7.77 30.98
CA SER A 139 1.47 9.06 31.11
C SER A 139 2.39 10.19 30.67
N VAL A 140 1.87 11.14 29.88
CA VAL A 140 2.67 12.18 29.24
C VAL A 140 2.12 13.57 29.57
N ASP A 141 2.97 14.46 30.08
CA ASP A 141 2.66 15.88 30.24
C ASP A 141 3.45 16.68 29.20
N ILE A 142 2.75 17.31 28.25
CA ILE A 142 3.34 18.18 27.24
C ILE A 142 3.33 19.62 27.76
N PHE A 143 4.48 20.30 27.74
CA PHE A 143 4.62 21.70 28.09
C PHE A 143 4.89 22.52 26.83
N GLU A 144 3.93 23.37 26.46
CA GLU A 144 3.98 24.24 25.30
C GLU A 144 4.12 25.70 25.73
N ALA A 145 5.10 26.40 25.16
CA ALA A 145 5.40 27.78 25.53
C ALA A 145 4.34 28.76 25.03
N THR A 146 3.59 28.41 23.99
CA THR A 146 2.57 29.24 23.35
C THR A 146 1.14 28.83 23.73
N SER A 147 0.16 29.57 23.23
CA SER A 147 -1.27 29.31 23.47
C SER A 147 -1.87 28.26 22.54
N ILE A 148 -1.10 27.71 21.59
CA ILE A 148 -1.58 26.75 20.58
C ILE A 148 -0.60 25.59 20.44
N VAL A 149 -1.13 24.42 20.10
CA VAL A 149 -0.32 23.25 19.73
C VAL A 149 0.06 23.28 18.25
N GLY A 150 1.02 22.45 17.88
CA GLY A 150 1.46 22.24 16.52
C GLY A 150 2.83 22.87 16.21
N GLY A 151 3.37 23.73 17.07
CA GLY A 151 4.69 24.32 16.87
C GLY A 151 4.82 24.94 15.47
N GLN A 152 5.88 24.61 14.73
CA GLN A 152 6.11 25.22 13.41
C GLN A 152 5.09 24.83 12.32
N MET A 153 4.40 23.68 12.43
CA MET A 153 3.36 23.35 11.42
C MET A 153 2.13 24.27 11.54
N ALA A 154 1.87 24.84 12.72
CA ALA A 154 0.82 25.85 12.89
C ALA A 154 1.15 27.18 12.19
N MET A 155 2.39 27.36 11.72
CA MET A 155 2.82 28.52 10.93
C MET A 155 2.69 28.30 9.43
N ILE A 156 2.38 27.07 8.98
CA ILE A 156 2.20 26.78 7.55
C ILE A 156 0.85 27.38 7.12
N PRO A 157 0.80 28.19 6.05
CA PRO A 157 -0.44 28.81 5.58
C PRO A 157 -1.58 27.83 5.31
N THR A 158 -2.81 28.26 5.57
CA THR A 158 -4.01 27.40 5.45
C THR A 158 -4.29 26.88 4.05
N HIS A 159 -3.82 27.55 2.99
CA HIS A 159 -3.96 27.05 1.61
C HIS A 159 -3.04 25.86 1.32
N ARG A 160 -1.97 25.68 2.10
CA ARG A 160 -1.07 24.53 2.04
C ARG A 160 -1.42 23.46 3.08
N LEU A 161 -1.68 23.88 4.31
CA LEU A 161 -2.04 23.00 5.42
C LEU A 161 -3.30 23.53 6.12
N PRO A 162 -4.49 23.01 5.77
CA PRO A 162 -5.72 23.39 6.46
C PRO A 162 -5.65 23.05 7.96
N ALA A 163 -6.06 23.99 8.81
CA ALA A 163 -6.02 23.81 10.27
C ALA A 163 -6.82 22.58 10.72
N ALA A 164 -7.93 22.24 10.04
CA ALA A 164 -8.72 21.04 10.32
C ALA A 164 -7.92 19.74 10.12
N VAL A 165 -7.08 19.68 9.09
CA VAL A 165 -6.22 18.51 8.81
C VAL A 165 -5.14 18.38 9.88
N MET A 166 -4.48 19.50 10.21
CA MET A 166 -3.48 19.53 11.28
C MET A 166 -4.09 19.07 12.61
N ASN A 167 -5.22 19.66 13.00
CA ASN A 167 -5.89 19.33 14.25
C ASN A 167 -6.36 17.87 14.28
N ALA A 168 -6.80 17.29 13.15
CA ALA A 168 -7.17 15.88 13.09
C ALA A 168 -5.99 14.93 13.35
N ASP A 169 -4.81 15.21 12.77
CA ASP A 169 -3.59 14.42 13.04
C ASP A 169 -3.09 14.61 14.49
N ILE A 170 -3.16 15.82 15.03
CA ILE A 170 -2.83 16.08 16.44
C ILE A 170 -3.81 15.34 17.36
N ASP A 171 -5.10 15.42 17.08
CA ASP A 171 -6.14 14.73 17.86
C ASP A 171 -5.96 13.21 17.80
N PHE A 172 -5.60 12.64 16.65
CA PHE A 172 -5.22 11.23 16.54
C PHE A 172 -4.07 10.90 17.50
N CYS A 173 -3.01 11.72 17.52
CA CYS A 173 -1.86 11.48 18.39
C CYS A 173 -2.16 11.63 19.89
N LEU A 174 -3.02 12.59 20.26
CA LEU A 174 -3.25 12.94 21.66
C LEU A 174 -4.45 12.21 22.28
N LYS A 175 -5.50 11.94 21.51
CA LYS A 175 -6.78 11.39 21.99
C LYS A 175 -6.96 9.91 21.69
N ASN A 176 -6.46 9.40 20.56
CA ASN A 176 -6.66 7.97 20.21
C ASN A 176 -5.66 7.03 20.90
N CYS A 177 -4.71 7.55 21.67
CA CYS A 177 -3.70 6.76 22.39
C CYS A 177 -3.96 6.60 23.91
N HIS A 178 -5.17 6.91 24.39
CA HIS A 178 -5.50 6.79 25.81
C HIS A 178 -5.84 5.34 26.21
N ALA A 179 -4.92 4.68 26.90
CA ALA A 179 -5.24 3.48 27.67
C ALA A 179 -5.95 3.84 28.97
N LYS A 180 -6.60 2.84 29.58
CA LYS A 180 -7.10 2.98 30.95
C LYS A 180 -5.93 3.40 31.87
N ASP A 181 -6.14 4.45 32.66
CA ASP A 181 -5.18 5.02 33.61
C ASP A 181 -3.89 5.63 32.98
N VAL A 182 -3.91 5.92 31.67
CA VAL A 182 -2.89 6.73 30.98
C VAL A 182 -3.42 8.14 30.74
N LYS A 183 -2.70 9.15 31.24
CA LYS A 183 -3.07 10.55 31.06
C LYS A 183 -2.13 11.22 30.07
N VAL A 184 -2.70 11.91 29.08
CA VAL A 184 -1.96 12.86 28.24
C VAL A 184 -2.49 14.25 28.55
N ASN A 185 -1.67 15.11 29.13
CA ASN A 185 -2.02 16.48 29.46
C ASN A 185 -1.22 17.44 28.59
N VAL A 186 -1.86 18.55 28.18
CA VAL A 186 -1.20 19.63 27.44
C VAL A 186 -1.28 20.90 28.26
N HIS A 187 -0.12 21.41 28.67
CA HIS A 187 0.04 22.64 29.42
C HIS A 187 0.46 23.77 28.46
N LEU A 188 -0.47 24.65 28.12
CA LEU A 188 -0.24 25.79 27.23
C LEU A 188 0.27 27.00 28.02
N ASN A 189 0.97 27.91 27.33
CA ASN A 189 1.60 29.11 27.90
C ASN A 189 2.58 28.82 29.05
N GLN A 190 3.22 27.66 29.03
CA GLN A 190 4.12 27.21 30.08
C GLN A 190 5.51 26.93 29.50
N LYS A 191 6.40 27.92 29.60
CA LYS A 191 7.82 27.77 29.27
C LYS A 191 8.56 27.10 30.43
N VAL A 192 9.26 26.00 30.14
CA VAL A 192 9.97 25.17 31.13
C VAL A 192 11.32 24.72 30.58
N ASN A 193 12.27 24.39 31.47
CA ASN A 193 13.56 23.82 31.11
C ASN A 193 13.65 22.35 31.53
N ALA A 194 14.49 21.57 30.85
CA ALA A 194 14.61 20.13 31.10
C ALA A 194 15.15 19.82 32.50
N GLU A 195 16.08 20.65 32.99
CA GLU A 195 16.72 20.51 34.30
C GLU A 195 15.72 20.63 35.45
N ASP A 196 14.66 21.43 35.28
CA ASP A 196 13.61 21.63 36.29
C ASP A 196 12.61 20.47 36.35
N LEU A 197 12.50 19.71 35.25
CA LEU A 197 11.59 18.59 35.09
C LEU A 197 12.27 17.23 35.34
N ALA A 198 13.57 17.12 35.08
CA ALA A 198 14.31 15.87 35.23
C ALA A 198 14.20 15.22 36.62
N PRO A 199 14.12 15.95 37.75
CA PRO A 199 13.88 15.35 39.07
C PRO A 199 12.42 14.95 39.35
N LYS A 200 11.46 15.42 38.54
CA LYS A 200 10.01 15.28 38.80
C LYS A 200 9.34 14.18 37.94
N TYR A 201 10.01 13.75 36.88
CA TYR A 201 9.51 12.82 35.88
C TYR A 201 10.48 11.66 35.68
N ASP A 202 9.95 10.49 35.32
CA ASP A 202 10.78 9.32 35.00
C ASP A 202 11.63 9.57 33.77
N HIS A 203 11.10 10.30 32.79
CA HIS A 203 11.83 10.74 31.60
C HIS A 203 11.41 12.15 31.15
N VAL A 204 12.30 12.84 30.44
CA VAL A 204 12.03 14.15 29.82
C VAL A 204 12.46 14.13 28.36
N VAL A 205 11.60 14.57 27.45
CA VAL A 205 11.90 14.75 26.02
C VAL A 205 12.02 16.24 25.72
N ILE A 206 13.16 16.67 25.21
CA ILE A 206 13.37 18.03 24.69
C ILE A 206 12.95 18.04 23.21
N ALA A 207 11.87 18.75 22.87
CA ALA A 207 11.30 18.84 21.53
C ALA A 207 10.85 20.28 21.15
N ASN A 208 11.53 21.29 21.71
CA ASN A 208 11.18 22.72 21.59
C ASN A 208 11.53 23.35 20.22
N GLY A 209 12.19 22.62 19.34
CA GLY A 209 12.45 23.04 17.96
C GLY A 209 13.35 24.28 17.82
N GLN A 210 13.19 25.02 16.72
CA GLN A 210 13.96 26.23 16.42
C GLN A 210 13.00 27.43 16.33
N SER A 211 13.04 28.32 17.33
CA SER A 211 12.13 29.48 17.42
C SER A 211 12.84 30.83 17.33
N VAL A 212 14.18 30.85 17.38
CA VAL A 212 14.95 32.10 17.45
C VAL A 212 15.28 32.60 16.05
N ASN A 213 14.73 33.75 15.66
CA ASN A 213 15.10 34.45 14.43
C ASN A 213 16.57 34.91 14.48
N ARG A 214 17.32 34.65 13.41
CA ARG A 214 18.66 35.22 13.26
C ARG A 214 18.54 36.67 12.80
N PHE A 215 19.00 37.60 13.63
CA PHE A 215 19.09 39.02 13.28
C PHE A 215 20.54 39.38 12.93
N PRO A 216 20.84 39.67 11.65
CA PRO A 216 22.15 40.19 11.25
C PRO A 216 22.38 41.60 11.80
N LYS A 217 23.64 41.96 12.07
CA LYS A 217 24.01 43.25 12.70
C LYS A 217 23.62 44.45 11.84
N GLU A 218 23.60 44.26 10.52
CA GLU A 218 23.27 45.25 9.49
C GLU A 218 21.84 45.81 9.65
N PHE A 219 20.99 45.13 10.43
CA PHE A 219 19.59 45.51 10.64
C PHE A 219 19.30 46.08 12.05
N GLU A 220 20.32 46.26 12.91
CA GLU A 220 20.10 46.73 14.30
C GLU A 220 19.47 48.12 14.38
N GLY A 221 19.79 49.02 13.45
CA GLY A 221 19.26 50.40 13.41
C GLY A 221 17.84 50.54 12.88
N ILE A 222 17.23 49.48 12.33
CA ILE A 222 15.92 49.53 11.64
C ILE A 222 14.93 48.47 12.17
N LYS A 223 15.11 48.02 13.41
CA LYS A 223 14.27 46.96 14.02
C LYS A 223 12.76 47.18 13.86
N ASN A 224 12.29 48.42 13.92
CA ASN A 224 10.87 48.77 13.79
C ASN A 224 10.28 48.51 12.39
N PHE A 225 11.12 48.37 11.37
CA PHE A 225 10.70 48.04 10.01
C PHE A 225 10.76 46.55 9.69
N ILE A 226 11.32 45.75 10.60
CA ILE A 226 11.48 44.31 10.41
C ILE A 226 10.23 43.61 10.94
N LEU A 227 9.57 42.88 10.05
CA LEU A 227 8.42 42.06 10.39
C LEU A 227 8.89 40.64 10.71
N ASN A 228 8.32 40.05 11.76
CA ASN A 228 8.56 38.65 12.08
C ASN A 228 7.78 37.77 11.07
N PRO A 229 8.45 36.82 10.36
CA PRO A 229 7.76 35.87 9.50
C PRO A 229 6.57 35.19 10.16
N GLN A 230 6.69 34.81 11.43
CA GLN A 230 5.63 34.12 12.18
C GLN A 230 4.38 34.99 12.33
N GLN A 231 4.54 36.28 12.58
CA GLN A 231 3.42 37.21 12.69
C GLN A 231 2.71 37.39 11.36
N ILE A 232 3.45 37.46 10.24
CA ILE A 232 2.84 37.58 8.90
C ILE A 232 2.01 36.34 8.56
N LEU A 233 2.51 35.16 8.90
CA LEU A 233 1.88 33.88 8.55
C LEU A 233 0.65 33.58 9.39
N VAL A 234 0.58 34.08 10.62
CA VAL A 234 -0.52 33.82 11.56
C VAL A 234 -1.54 34.96 11.61
N ASP A 235 -1.10 36.22 11.49
CA ASP A 235 -1.97 37.39 11.61
C ASP A 235 -2.35 37.98 10.24
N HIS A 236 -3.64 38.25 10.05
CA HIS A 236 -4.11 39.02 8.89
C HIS A 236 -3.85 40.51 9.10
N GLN A 237 -2.83 41.03 8.41
CA GLN A 237 -2.55 42.47 8.36
C GLN A 237 -2.85 43.04 6.97
N ASN A 238 -3.07 44.35 6.88
CA ASN A 238 -3.28 45.03 5.62
C ASN A 238 -1.94 45.62 5.10
N PHE A 239 -1.37 44.97 4.09
CA PHE A 239 -0.17 45.45 3.39
C PHE A 239 -0.48 45.97 1.97
N LYS A 240 -1.74 46.33 1.69
CA LYS A 240 -2.16 46.79 0.37
C LYS A 240 -1.28 47.93 -0.16
N GLY A 241 -0.68 47.72 -1.32
CA GLY A 241 0.17 48.69 -2.00
C GLY A 241 1.58 48.87 -1.40
N LYS A 242 1.94 48.11 -0.36
CA LYS A 242 3.28 48.18 0.24
C LYS A 242 4.27 47.29 -0.50
N LYS A 243 5.48 47.79 -0.72
CA LYS A 243 6.61 47.00 -1.23
C LYS A 243 7.37 46.42 -0.05
N ILE A 244 7.53 45.10 0.01
CA ILE A 244 8.14 44.40 1.14
C ILE A 244 9.29 43.53 0.65
N VAL A 245 10.47 43.66 1.25
CA VAL A 245 11.64 42.84 0.90
C VAL A 245 11.72 41.62 1.81
N VAL A 246 11.75 40.42 1.23
CA VAL A 246 11.89 39.14 1.92
C VAL A 246 13.31 38.61 1.71
N ILE A 247 14.07 38.47 2.78
CA ILE A 247 15.46 37.98 2.74
C ILE A 247 15.49 36.50 3.05
N GLY A 248 15.69 35.67 2.04
CA GLY A 248 15.64 34.21 2.14
C GLY A 248 15.14 33.56 0.86
N GLY A 249 15.20 32.24 0.78
CA GLY A 249 14.72 31.48 -0.38
C GLY A 249 14.28 30.05 -0.06
N GLY A 250 13.99 29.77 1.22
CA GLY A 250 13.43 28.49 1.66
C GLY A 250 11.91 28.54 1.82
N ALA A 251 11.31 27.46 2.31
CA ALA A 251 9.85 27.32 2.44
C ALA A 251 9.17 28.50 3.16
N VAL A 252 9.77 29.00 4.25
CA VAL A 252 9.25 30.17 4.98
C VAL A 252 9.17 31.42 4.09
N ALA A 253 10.15 31.63 3.20
CA ALA A 253 10.11 32.77 2.28
C ALA A 253 8.98 32.63 1.27
N VAL A 254 8.74 31.42 0.76
CA VAL A 254 7.63 31.12 -0.16
C VAL A 254 6.29 31.42 0.50
N ASP A 255 6.08 30.87 1.69
CA ASP A 255 4.84 31.04 2.45
C ASP A 255 4.58 32.52 2.79
N VAL A 256 5.62 33.25 3.22
CA VAL A 256 5.52 34.69 3.49
C VAL A 256 5.15 35.45 2.22
N CYS A 257 5.79 35.16 1.08
CA CYS A 257 5.49 35.84 -0.18
C CYS A 257 4.06 35.59 -0.64
N ALA A 258 3.56 34.35 -0.53
CA ALA A 258 2.19 34.01 -0.88
C ALA A 258 1.17 34.78 -0.01
N VAL A 259 1.38 34.81 1.31
CA VAL A 259 0.51 35.54 2.25
C VAL A 259 0.57 37.05 2.02
N LEU A 260 1.77 37.61 1.83
CA LEU A 260 1.94 39.04 1.53
C LEU A 260 1.22 39.45 0.23
N LYS A 261 1.32 38.61 -0.81
CA LYS A 261 0.63 38.81 -2.08
C LYS A 261 -0.89 38.81 -1.89
N GLN A 262 -1.41 37.84 -1.13
CA GLN A 262 -2.82 37.76 -0.77
C GLN A 262 -3.30 38.99 0.03
N GLN A 263 -2.45 39.54 0.88
CA GLN A 263 -2.69 40.77 1.65
C GLN A 263 -2.47 42.07 0.83
N GLY A 264 -2.22 41.96 -0.47
CA GLY A 264 -2.13 43.08 -1.41
C GLY A 264 -0.77 43.80 -1.47
N ALA A 265 0.28 43.19 -0.91
CA ALA A 265 1.64 43.70 -0.99
C ALA A 265 2.32 43.32 -2.32
N THR A 266 3.46 43.97 -2.59
CA THR A 266 4.40 43.59 -3.65
C THR A 266 5.66 43.05 -3.00
N PRO A 267 5.77 41.73 -2.78
CA PRO A 267 6.96 41.12 -2.22
C PRO A 267 8.11 41.07 -3.24
N VAL A 268 9.32 41.36 -2.77
CA VAL A 268 10.58 41.20 -3.51
C VAL A 268 11.51 40.30 -2.71
N VAL A 269 11.91 39.18 -3.28
CA VAL A 269 12.80 38.21 -2.65
C VAL A 269 14.25 38.56 -2.95
N VAL A 270 15.09 38.63 -1.92
CA VAL A 270 16.54 38.73 -2.07
C VAL A 270 17.16 37.42 -1.60
N TYR A 271 17.73 36.67 -2.55
CA TYR A 271 18.34 35.37 -2.31
C TYR A 271 19.82 35.35 -2.70
N ARG A 272 20.65 34.86 -1.79
CA ARG A 272 22.12 34.85 -1.93
C ARG A 272 22.67 33.84 -2.95
N ARG A 273 21.86 32.93 -3.47
CA ARG A 273 22.28 31.88 -4.43
C ARG A 273 21.47 31.94 -5.72
N LYS A 274 21.71 31.01 -6.65
CA LYS A 274 20.92 30.88 -7.88
C LYS A 274 19.52 30.32 -7.58
N ILE A 275 18.59 30.55 -8.51
CA ILE A 275 17.21 30.08 -8.39
C ILE A 275 17.10 28.55 -8.26
N ASN A 276 17.93 27.79 -8.99
CA ASN A 276 17.98 26.33 -8.92
C ASN A 276 18.67 25.77 -7.66
N GLU A 277 19.20 26.65 -6.81
CA GLU A 277 19.80 26.32 -5.51
C GLU A 277 18.89 26.71 -4.34
N MET A 278 17.65 27.13 -4.61
CA MET A 278 16.64 27.36 -3.57
C MET A 278 16.23 26.03 -2.92
N PRO A 279 16.23 25.91 -1.59
CA PRO A 279 15.85 24.68 -0.89
C PRO A 279 14.32 24.54 -0.79
N VAL A 280 13.65 24.50 -1.94
CA VAL A 280 12.19 24.37 -2.08
C VAL A 280 11.86 23.36 -3.17
N THR A 281 10.66 22.80 -3.13
CA THR A 281 10.13 21.91 -4.18
C THR A 281 9.86 22.68 -5.47
N LYS A 282 9.69 21.95 -6.58
CA LYS A 282 9.32 22.57 -7.86
C LYS A 282 8.02 23.39 -7.75
N LYS A 283 7.02 22.84 -7.05
CA LYS A 283 5.71 23.48 -6.84
C LYS A 283 5.85 24.78 -6.02
N GLU A 284 6.63 24.75 -4.95
CA GLU A 284 6.89 25.94 -4.13
C GLU A 284 7.67 27.01 -4.90
N LEU A 285 8.57 26.61 -5.81
CA LEU A 285 9.27 27.56 -6.68
C LEU A 285 8.33 28.22 -7.70
N GLU A 286 7.44 27.44 -8.31
CA GLU A 286 6.40 27.96 -9.21
C GLU A 286 5.52 28.98 -8.48
N GLU A 287 5.06 28.65 -7.27
CA GLU A 287 4.29 29.57 -6.40
C GLU A 287 5.08 30.85 -6.06
N LEU A 288 6.37 30.73 -5.74
CA LEU A 288 7.23 31.88 -5.44
C LEU A 288 7.33 32.85 -6.63
N ILE A 289 7.51 32.30 -7.84
CA ILE A 289 7.62 33.08 -9.08
C ILE A 289 6.31 33.82 -9.39
N GLU A 290 5.16 33.21 -9.09
CA GLU A 290 3.84 33.86 -9.26
C GLU A 290 3.60 34.97 -8.22
N CYS A 291 4.16 34.82 -7.02
CA CYS A 291 3.88 35.73 -5.91
C CYS A 291 4.84 36.92 -5.81
N ALA A 292 6.12 36.76 -6.20
CA ALA A 292 7.17 37.74 -5.92
C ALA A 292 8.15 37.98 -7.07
N GLU A 293 8.72 39.18 -7.12
CA GLU A 293 9.94 39.43 -7.90
C GLU A 293 11.14 38.80 -7.18
N ILE A 294 12.00 38.07 -7.90
CA ILE A 294 13.11 37.32 -7.31
C ILE A 294 14.45 37.91 -7.77
N ILE A 295 15.21 38.43 -6.83
CA ILE A 295 16.59 38.89 -7.03
C ILE A 295 17.53 37.84 -6.46
N THR A 296 18.26 37.17 -7.35
CA THR A 296 19.17 36.07 -7.01
C THR A 296 20.62 36.55 -7.01
N LYS A 297 21.51 35.75 -6.41
CA LYS A 297 22.93 36.09 -6.26
C LYS A 297 23.14 37.45 -5.60
N SER A 298 22.34 37.81 -4.60
CA SER A 298 22.45 39.12 -3.95
C SER A 298 22.35 39.01 -2.43
N VAL A 299 23.06 39.91 -1.74
CA VAL A 299 22.97 40.12 -0.29
C VAL A 299 22.64 41.58 -0.01
N VAL A 300 21.99 41.84 1.12
CA VAL A 300 21.80 43.20 1.61
C VAL A 300 23.12 43.70 2.21
N GLU A 301 23.61 44.84 1.71
CA GLU A 301 24.83 45.48 2.21
C GLU A 301 24.50 46.54 3.26
N ASN A 302 23.57 47.45 2.93
CA ASN A 302 23.14 48.53 3.80
C ASN A 302 21.64 48.79 3.65
N VAL A 303 21.05 49.36 4.70
CA VAL A 303 19.66 49.83 4.69
C VAL A 303 19.60 51.23 5.26
N HIS A 304 19.00 52.15 4.50
CA HIS A 304 18.86 53.56 4.89
C HIS A 304 17.40 53.95 4.89
N GLN A 305 17.02 54.83 5.80
CA GLN A 305 15.65 55.35 5.89
C GLN A 305 15.56 56.71 5.20
N GLU A 306 14.57 56.89 4.33
CA GLU A 306 14.27 58.14 3.65
C GLU A 306 12.74 58.34 3.60
N ASN A 307 12.24 59.47 4.10
CA ASN A 307 10.81 59.84 4.07
C ASN A 307 9.85 58.77 4.64
N GLY A 308 10.26 58.06 5.70
CA GLY A 308 9.44 57.02 6.33
C GLY A 308 9.40 55.68 5.57
N MET A 309 10.20 55.54 4.51
CA MET A 309 10.41 54.31 3.75
C MET A 309 11.89 53.90 3.83
N LEU A 310 12.18 52.67 3.41
CA LEU A 310 13.53 52.11 3.35
C LEU A 310 14.05 52.11 1.90
N ASN A 311 15.32 52.44 1.77
CA ASN A 311 16.13 52.17 0.60
C ASN A 311 17.13 51.07 0.97
N ILE A 312 17.12 49.96 0.23
CA ILE A 312 17.93 48.77 0.52
C ILE A 312 18.98 48.63 -0.57
N ASP A 313 20.24 48.79 -0.20
CA ASP A 313 21.38 48.57 -1.08
C ASP A 313 21.68 47.07 -1.09
N ILE A 314 21.57 46.48 -2.27
CA ILE A 314 21.91 45.09 -2.52
C ILE A 314 23.14 45.01 -3.41
N GLU A 315 24.01 44.08 -3.04
CA GLU A 315 25.26 43.82 -3.76
C GLU A 315 25.20 42.41 -4.33
N ARG A 316 25.59 42.28 -5.59
CA ARG A 316 25.63 40.98 -6.24
C ARG A 316 26.83 40.18 -5.71
N VAL A 317 26.60 38.91 -5.42
CA VAL A 317 27.59 37.98 -4.88
C VAL A 317 27.65 36.72 -5.72
N ASP A 318 28.86 36.24 -5.97
CA ASP A 318 29.08 34.88 -6.44
C ASP A 318 29.55 34.01 -5.27
N ILE A 319 29.07 32.77 -5.26
CA ILE A 319 29.53 31.78 -4.29
C ILE A 319 30.57 30.91 -4.99
N VAL A 320 31.79 30.93 -4.46
CA VAL A 320 32.92 30.12 -4.93
C VAL A 320 33.28 29.07 -3.88
N GLY A 321 33.65 27.87 -4.34
CA GLY A 321 33.96 26.71 -3.48
C GLY A 321 32.90 25.61 -3.54
N ARG A 322 33.12 24.53 -2.76
CA ARG A 322 32.17 23.40 -2.61
C ARG A 322 32.01 23.04 -1.13
N GLY A 323 30.82 22.61 -0.73
CA GLY A 323 30.57 22.13 0.64
C GLY A 323 30.79 23.20 1.71
N SER A 324 31.52 22.86 2.77
CA SER A 324 31.86 23.76 3.88
C SER A 324 32.78 24.93 3.49
N ASP A 325 33.47 24.84 2.36
CA ASP A 325 34.46 25.83 1.91
C ASP A 325 33.86 26.93 1.01
N MET A 326 32.53 27.00 0.90
CA MET A 326 31.85 28.02 0.13
C MET A 326 32.10 29.42 0.72
N LYS A 327 32.64 30.33 -0.09
CA LYS A 327 32.86 31.75 0.24
C LYS A 327 32.02 32.64 -0.66
N GLN A 328 31.50 33.72 -0.09
CA GLN A 328 30.85 34.80 -0.85
C GLN A 328 31.93 35.76 -1.37
N VAL A 329 31.94 35.97 -2.67
CA VAL A 329 32.75 37.00 -3.32
C VAL A 329 31.79 38.04 -3.87
N LYS A 330 31.91 39.27 -3.35
CA LYS A 330 31.15 40.43 -3.78
C LYS A 330 31.61 40.86 -5.17
N SER A 331 30.67 41.22 -6.05
CA SER A 331 30.98 41.87 -7.32
C SER A 331 30.78 43.38 -7.21
N GLU A 332 31.24 44.13 -8.21
CA GLU A 332 31.06 45.59 -8.27
C GLU A 332 29.62 46.01 -8.66
N GLU A 333 28.74 45.06 -8.99
CA GLU A 333 27.35 45.34 -9.36
C GLU A 333 26.49 45.60 -8.12
N LYS A 334 26.05 46.85 -7.95
CA LYS A 334 25.16 47.29 -6.87
C LYS A 334 23.81 47.76 -7.42
N LEU A 335 22.73 47.44 -6.71
CA LEU A 335 21.37 47.91 -7.00
C LEU A 335 20.76 48.46 -5.70
N THR A 336 19.99 49.54 -5.80
CA THR A 336 19.23 50.07 -4.66
C THR A 336 17.73 49.86 -4.88
N LEU A 337 17.10 49.11 -3.99
CA LEU A 337 15.65 48.96 -3.95
C LEU A 337 15.05 50.13 -3.16
N LYS A 338 14.39 51.05 -3.87
CA LYS A 338 13.75 52.23 -3.28
C LYS A 338 12.31 51.98 -2.85
N GLY A 339 11.85 52.74 -1.86
CA GLY A 339 10.44 52.80 -1.44
C GLY A 339 9.94 51.53 -0.77
N VAL A 340 10.81 50.83 -0.02
CA VAL A 340 10.45 49.60 0.69
C VAL A 340 9.80 49.95 2.03
N SER A 341 8.62 49.43 2.30
CA SER A 341 7.90 49.70 3.56
C SER A 341 8.45 48.89 4.72
N ASN A 342 8.77 47.62 4.48
CA ASN A 342 9.19 46.68 5.53
C ASN A 342 10.14 45.61 4.99
N ILE A 343 10.87 44.97 5.90
CA ILE A 343 11.74 43.82 5.62
C ILE A 343 11.25 42.60 6.39
N VAL A 344 11.29 41.42 5.77
CA VAL A 344 11.03 40.13 6.43
C VAL A 344 12.29 39.29 6.39
N LEU A 345 12.77 38.86 7.56
CA LEU A 345 13.96 37.99 7.66
C LEU A 345 13.54 36.51 7.63
N ALA A 346 13.54 35.91 6.44
CA ALA A 346 13.20 34.50 6.21
C ALA A 346 14.46 33.62 5.98
N SER A 347 15.55 33.94 6.68
CA SER A 347 16.84 33.24 6.55
C SER A 347 16.96 31.95 7.37
N GLY A 348 15.91 31.60 8.11
CA GLY A 348 15.82 30.42 8.98
C GLY A 348 15.90 30.75 10.48
N PHE A 349 15.51 29.77 11.29
CA PHE A 349 15.48 29.86 12.74
C PHE A 349 16.70 29.19 13.37
N SER A 350 16.90 29.43 14.66
CA SER A 350 17.90 28.78 15.51
C SER A 350 17.27 28.27 16.79
N THR A 351 17.95 27.34 17.45
CA THR A 351 17.55 26.83 18.77
C THR A 351 17.88 27.87 19.85
N GLU A 352 17.08 27.93 20.90
CA GLU A 352 17.41 28.75 22.08
C GLU A 352 18.66 28.23 22.80
N GLN A 353 18.81 26.90 22.85
CA GLN A 353 19.96 26.22 23.42
C GLN A 353 20.84 25.65 22.29
N ASN A 354 22.15 25.87 22.37
CA ASN A 354 23.10 25.30 21.41
C ASN A 354 23.37 23.80 21.69
N GLU A 355 24.02 23.10 20.75
CA GLU A 355 24.30 21.66 20.92
C GLU A 355 25.18 21.36 22.15
N GLU A 356 26.11 22.24 22.52
CA GLU A 356 26.94 22.06 23.72
C GLU A 356 26.12 22.10 25.01
N GLN A 357 25.18 23.04 25.12
CA GLN A 357 24.25 23.15 26.23
C GLN A 357 23.35 21.92 26.33
N ILE A 358 22.79 21.46 25.20
CA ILE A 358 21.98 20.24 25.18
C ILE A 358 22.82 19.03 25.62
N ASN A 359 24.04 18.89 25.09
CA ASN A 359 24.93 17.80 25.47
C ASN A 359 25.30 17.84 26.97
N ALA A 360 25.48 19.03 27.55
CA ALA A 360 25.72 19.18 28.97
C ALA A 360 24.52 18.66 29.80
N ILE A 361 23.30 19.01 29.41
CA ILE A 361 22.07 18.50 30.05
C ILE A 361 21.99 16.98 29.97
N LEU A 362 22.17 16.41 28.79
CA LEU A 362 22.10 14.96 28.55
C LEU A 362 23.18 14.19 29.34
N SER A 363 24.36 14.78 29.51
CA SER A 363 25.45 14.18 30.30
C SER A 363 25.15 14.17 31.80
N LYS A 364 24.42 15.18 32.29
CA LYS A 364 24.06 15.34 33.70
C LYS A 364 22.82 14.54 34.07
N HIS A 365 21.86 14.41 33.17
CA HIS A 365 20.56 13.79 33.42
C HIS A 365 20.30 12.64 32.44
N LYS A 366 20.57 11.40 32.88
CA LYS A 366 20.41 10.18 32.05
C LYS A 366 18.97 9.89 31.61
N ASN A 367 17.98 10.48 32.30
CA ASN A 367 16.57 10.34 31.97
C ASN A 367 16.06 11.41 30.98
N VAL A 368 16.94 12.29 30.49
CA VAL A 368 16.61 13.29 29.47
C VAL A 368 17.03 12.78 28.10
N VAL A 369 16.16 12.96 27.10
CA VAL A 369 16.37 12.57 25.70
C VAL A 369 16.07 13.78 24.81
N TYR A 370 16.85 13.97 23.75
CA TYR A 370 16.67 15.08 22.83
C TYR A 370 16.08 14.59 21.50
N ALA A 371 14.92 15.13 21.14
CA ALA A 371 14.37 15.03 19.79
C ALA A 371 14.93 16.19 18.95
N LYS A 372 15.93 15.87 18.15
CA LYS A 372 16.66 16.84 17.32
C LYS A 372 15.73 17.58 16.35
N ALA A 373 15.95 18.89 16.25
CA ALA A 373 15.21 19.73 15.32
C ALA A 373 15.66 19.51 13.86
N TYR A 374 14.68 19.41 12.97
CA TYR A 374 14.86 19.20 11.53
C TYR A 374 14.13 20.24 10.69
N GLY A 375 14.45 20.28 9.39
CA GLY A 375 13.86 21.23 8.44
C GLY A 375 12.51 20.80 7.86
N THR A 376 12.02 19.60 8.17
CA THR A 376 10.74 19.08 7.66
C THR A 376 9.91 18.41 8.76
N VAL A 377 8.59 18.39 8.58
CA VAL A 377 7.66 17.75 9.54
C VAL A 377 7.96 16.27 9.71
N VAL A 378 8.22 15.54 8.61
CA VAL A 378 8.46 14.09 8.63
C VAL A 378 9.76 13.70 9.34
N GLU A 379 10.81 14.51 9.22
CA GLU A 379 12.06 14.31 9.97
C GLU A 379 11.85 14.62 11.46
N ALA A 380 11.08 15.66 11.80
CA ALA A 380 10.72 15.95 13.18
C ALA A 380 9.88 14.81 13.81
N VAL A 381 8.93 14.25 13.06
CA VAL A 381 8.20 13.02 13.46
C VAL A 381 9.17 11.88 13.74
N SER A 382 10.12 11.63 12.84
CA SER A 382 11.16 10.60 12.99
C SER A 382 12.02 10.81 14.23
N SER A 383 12.39 12.06 14.52
CA SER A 383 13.17 12.38 15.71
C SER A 383 12.38 12.15 17.01
N GLY A 384 11.09 12.51 17.02
CA GLY A 384 10.18 12.19 18.12
C GLY A 384 10.05 10.68 18.38
N LYS A 385 9.91 9.90 17.30
CA LYS A 385 9.88 8.42 17.37
C LYS A 385 11.18 7.86 17.94
N SER A 386 12.32 8.38 17.49
CA SER A 386 13.65 7.99 17.98
C SER A 386 13.77 8.26 19.48
N ALA A 387 13.33 9.44 19.93
CA ALA A 387 13.38 9.80 21.34
C ALA A 387 12.50 8.88 22.19
N ALA A 388 11.30 8.55 21.72
CA ALA A 388 10.40 7.61 22.38
C ALA A 388 11.01 6.19 22.46
N ALA A 389 11.65 5.73 21.39
CA ALA A 389 12.34 4.43 21.35
C ALA A 389 13.44 4.32 22.42
N LEU A 390 14.28 5.35 22.54
CA LEU A 390 15.35 5.39 23.53
C LEU A 390 14.82 5.29 24.97
N ILE A 391 13.64 5.87 25.23
CA ILE A 391 12.95 5.77 26.52
C ILE A 391 12.41 4.35 26.76
N MET A 392 11.73 3.77 25.77
CA MET A 392 11.16 2.42 25.87
C MET A 392 12.24 1.35 26.13
N GLU A 393 13.40 1.50 25.49
CA GLU A 393 14.54 0.60 25.66
C GLU A 393 15.37 0.88 26.92
N ASN A 394 15.04 1.95 27.68
CA ASN A 394 15.82 2.49 28.80
C ASN A 394 17.31 2.75 28.47
N LYS A 395 17.63 3.15 27.22
CA LYS A 395 19.01 3.25 26.74
C LYS A 395 19.69 4.62 26.95
N GLY A 396 18.99 5.65 27.43
CA GLY A 396 19.50 7.02 27.49
C GLY A 396 19.88 7.56 26.10
N GLN A 397 20.33 8.82 25.98
CA GLN A 397 20.81 9.30 24.68
C GLN A 397 22.11 8.58 24.27
N GLN A 398 22.08 7.83 23.18
CA GLN A 398 23.28 7.26 22.56
C GLN A 398 23.76 8.15 21.40
N LYS A 399 25.09 8.27 21.21
CA LYS A 399 25.68 8.84 19.99
C LYS A 399 25.43 7.86 18.83
N SER A 400 24.30 7.96 18.14
CA SER A 400 24.09 7.19 16.91
C SER A 400 24.49 7.99 15.68
N SER A 401 25.10 7.29 14.71
CA SER A 401 25.48 7.82 13.40
C SER A 401 24.33 7.78 12.37
N ARG A 402 23.18 7.22 12.75
CA ARG A 402 21.90 7.22 12.01
C ARG A 402 20.75 7.27 13.02
N GLU A 403 19.79 8.16 12.82
CA GLU A 403 18.61 8.24 13.69
C GLU A 403 17.68 7.05 13.49
N HIS A 404 17.31 6.38 14.58
CA HIS A 404 16.54 5.13 14.63
C HIS A 404 15.03 5.31 14.29
N GLY A 405 14.57 6.51 13.94
CA GLY A 405 13.14 6.83 13.85
C GLY A 405 12.37 6.15 12.72
N HIS A 406 13.09 5.59 11.76
CA HIS A 406 12.55 4.79 10.67
C HIS A 406 12.27 3.32 11.06
N GLU A 407 12.59 2.90 12.29
CA GLU A 407 12.46 1.51 12.74
C GLU A 407 11.29 1.27 13.72
N VAL A 408 10.72 2.32 14.30
CA VAL A 408 9.65 2.21 15.31
C VAL A 408 8.28 2.49 14.71
N GLN A 409 7.25 1.79 15.16
CA GLN A 409 5.85 1.97 14.73
C GLN A 409 4.93 2.12 15.94
N LEU A 410 3.82 2.85 15.80
CA LEU A 410 2.68 2.72 16.69
C LEU A 410 2.18 1.28 16.66
N GLN A 411 2.00 0.70 17.84
CA GLN A 411 1.53 -0.67 18.02
C GLN A 411 0.03 -0.69 18.32
N GLY A 412 -0.58 -1.88 18.24
CA GLY A 412 -1.95 -2.10 18.72
C GLY A 412 -3.04 -1.96 17.66
N TYR A 413 -2.68 -1.78 16.39
CA TYR A 413 -3.62 -2.00 15.29
C TYR A 413 -3.64 -3.48 14.90
N ASP A 414 -4.83 -4.06 14.80
CA ASP A 414 -5.02 -5.44 14.36
C ASP A 414 -5.18 -5.49 12.84
N PHE A 415 -4.10 -5.83 12.13
CA PHE A 415 -4.12 -5.97 10.68
C PHE A 415 -4.88 -7.22 10.20
N THR A 416 -5.26 -8.13 11.08
CA THR A 416 -5.96 -9.38 10.77
C THR A 416 -7.14 -9.60 11.74
N PRO A 417 -8.17 -8.74 11.71
CA PRO A 417 -9.20 -8.69 12.75
C PRO A 417 -10.26 -9.81 12.69
N ALA A 418 -10.05 -10.82 11.84
CA ALA A 418 -10.87 -12.03 11.75
C ALA A 418 -9.93 -13.25 11.76
N ASP A 419 -10.39 -14.38 12.34
CA ASP A 419 -9.61 -15.61 12.39
C ASP A 419 -9.59 -16.29 11.02
N LEU A 420 -8.41 -16.29 10.40
CA LEU A 420 -8.21 -16.85 9.08
C LEU A 420 -7.92 -18.35 9.08
N LYS A 421 -7.91 -19.01 10.24
CA LYS A 421 -7.62 -20.44 10.29
C LYS A 421 -8.62 -21.23 9.47
N THR A 422 -8.11 -22.17 8.67
CA THR A 422 -8.94 -23.10 7.90
C THR A 422 -8.49 -24.53 8.10
N GLN A 423 -9.41 -25.48 7.93
CA GLN A 423 -9.12 -26.89 8.05
C GLN A 423 -8.94 -27.51 6.66
N VAL A 424 -7.87 -28.29 6.50
CA VAL A 424 -7.62 -29.09 5.29
C VAL A 424 -7.92 -30.54 5.63
N PHE A 425 -8.99 -31.07 5.04
CA PHE A 425 -9.56 -32.38 5.41
C PHE A 425 -9.75 -32.48 6.93
N LYS A 426 -9.47 -33.64 7.52
CA LYS A 426 -9.46 -33.84 8.98
C LYS A 426 -8.03 -33.90 9.55
N THR A 427 -7.02 -33.53 8.76
CA THR A 427 -5.61 -33.86 9.04
C THR A 427 -4.78 -32.65 9.45
N LYS A 428 -5.08 -31.45 8.95
CA LYS A 428 -4.27 -30.25 9.21
C LYS A 428 -5.14 -29.01 9.39
N VAL A 429 -4.73 -28.13 10.31
CA VAL A 429 -5.28 -26.77 10.45
C VAL A 429 -4.21 -25.79 9.98
N LEU A 430 -4.59 -24.89 9.09
CA LEU A 430 -3.75 -23.86 8.51
C LEU A 430 -3.96 -22.52 9.20
N PRO A 431 -2.93 -21.67 9.31
CA PRO A 431 -3.05 -20.33 9.90
C PRO A 431 -3.88 -19.34 9.05
N ASN A 432 -3.96 -19.58 7.75
CA ASN A 432 -4.72 -18.82 6.76
C ASN A 432 -5.10 -19.75 5.58
N PRO A 433 -6.04 -19.37 4.69
CA PRO A 433 -6.50 -20.28 3.64
C PRO A 433 -5.61 -20.33 2.40
N PHE A 434 -4.42 -19.71 2.40
CA PHE A 434 -3.62 -19.50 1.19
C PHE A 434 -2.43 -20.45 1.11
N VAL A 435 -2.39 -21.25 0.05
CA VAL A 435 -1.33 -22.23 -0.23
C VAL A 435 -0.71 -21.91 -1.59
N LEU A 436 0.61 -22.00 -1.73
CA LEU A 436 1.22 -21.92 -3.06
C LEU A 436 0.97 -23.22 -3.84
N SER A 437 0.41 -23.07 -5.05
CA SER A 437 0.20 -24.18 -5.98
C SER A 437 1.52 -24.75 -6.46
N ALA A 438 1.50 -26.02 -6.91
CA ALA A 438 2.54 -26.60 -7.75
C ALA A 438 2.80 -25.68 -8.97
N SER A 439 3.98 -25.04 -8.99
CA SER A 439 4.35 -23.97 -9.92
C SER A 439 5.86 -23.73 -9.89
N PRO A 440 6.43 -22.85 -10.75
CA PRO A 440 7.81 -22.42 -10.64
C PRO A 440 8.22 -21.90 -9.25
N LEU A 441 7.30 -21.28 -8.50
CA LEU A 441 7.56 -20.80 -7.13
C LEU A 441 7.70 -21.90 -6.07
N THR A 442 7.38 -23.13 -6.45
CA THR A 442 7.45 -24.31 -5.57
C THR A 442 8.29 -25.43 -6.18
N ASP A 443 9.20 -25.11 -7.11
CA ASP A 443 10.05 -26.10 -7.76
C ASP A 443 11.09 -26.70 -6.82
N GLY A 444 11.61 -25.92 -5.87
CA GLY A 444 12.62 -26.39 -4.92
C GLY A 444 12.48 -25.84 -3.51
N TYR A 445 13.36 -26.33 -2.63
CA TYR A 445 13.42 -25.94 -1.22
C TYR A 445 13.53 -24.44 -0.97
N HIS A 446 14.38 -23.72 -1.71
CA HIS A 446 14.68 -22.30 -1.42
C HIS A 446 13.50 -21.39 -1.75
N GLU A 447 12.83 -21.64 -2.86
CA GLU A 447 11.64 -20.92 -3.31
C GLU A 447 10.50 -21.14 -2.32
N CYS A 448 10.27 -22.40 -1.91
CA CYS A 448 9.29 -22.75 -0.90
C CYS A 448 9.58 -22.07 0.45
N LYS A 449 10.83 -22.13 0.92
CA LYS A 449 11.25 -21.51 2.18
C LYS A 449 10.94 -20.01 2.20
N LYS A 450 11.29 -19.31 1.11
CA LYS A 450 11.01 -17.87 0.96
C LYS A 450 9.53 -17.53 1.09
N ALA A 451 8.64 -18.39 0.60
CA ALA A 451 7.20 -18.22 0.74
C ALA A 451 6.72 -18.52 2.16
N LEU A 452 7.17 -19.62 2.77
CA LEU A 452 6.78 -19.98 4.13
C LEU A 452 7.24 -18.91 5.15
N ASP A 453 8.44 -18.37 4.99
CA ASP A 453 8.96 -17.24 5.77
C ASP A 453 8.12 -15.96 5.62
N ALA A 454 7.51 -15.77 4.44
CA ALA A 454 6.62 -14.63 4.20
C ALA A 454 5.23 -14.81 4.85
N GLY A 455 4.86 -16.02 5.32
CA GLY A 455 3.60 -16.29 6.01
C GLY A 455 2.57 -17.11 5.23
N TRP A 456 2.96 -17.72 4.10
CA TRP A 456 2.09 -18.67 3.39
C TRP A 456 1.75 -19.87 4.27
N ALA A 457 0.50 -20.33 4.26
CA ALA A 457 0.05 -21.44 5.11
C ALA A 457 0.58 -22.80 4.65
N GLY A 458 1.00 -22.91 3.40
CA GLY A 458 1.58 -24.14 2.87
C GLY A 458 2.09 -23.98 1.45
N VAL A 459 2.76 -25.04 0.99
CA VAL A 459 3.29 -25.18 -0.37
C VAL A 459 2.96 -26.57 -0.91
N ILE A 460 2.58 -26.62 -2.19
CA ILE A 460 2.53 -27.85 -2.97
C ILE A 460 3.73 -27.80 -3.92
N LEU A 461 4.72 -28.68 -3.71
CA LEU A 461 5.90 -28.71 -4.56
C LEU A 461 5.51 -29.08 -6.00
N LYS A 462 6.23 -28.47 -6.95
CA LYS A 462 5.96 -28.61 -8.39
C LYS A 462 5.88 -30.08 -8.79
N THR A 463 4.97 -30.37 -9.71
CA THR A 463 4.69 -31.73 -10.18
C THR A 463 5.97 -32.43 -10.63
N ALA A 464 6.30 -33.59 -10.07
CA ALA A 464 7.47 -34.39 -10.45
C ALA A 464 7.10 -35.86 -10.64
N PHE A 465 7.87 -36.58 -11.44
CA PHE A 465 7.65 -38.00 -11.74
C PHE A 465 8.90 -38.84 -11.45
N ASP A 466 8.71 -40.13 -11.20
CA ASP A 466 9.80 -41.08 -11.02
C ASP A 466 10.17 -41.76 -12.34
N GLY A 467 11.42 -41.58 -12.79
CA GLY A 467 12.00 -42.34 -13.91
C GLY A 467 11.40 -42.06 -15.29
N ILE A 468 10.72 -40.92 -15.48
CA ILE A 468 10.16 -40.50 -16.78
C ILE A 468 11.02 -39.36 -17.38
N PRO A 469 11.42 -39.44 -18.66
CA PRO A 469 12.07 -38.32 -19.35
C PRO A 469 11.15 -37.09 -19.38
N ILE A 470 11.65 -35.96 -18.88
CA ILE A 470 10.88 -34.71 -18.82
C ILE A 470 11.32 -33.77 -19.94
N HIS A 471 10.34 -33.27 -20.70
CA HIS A 471 10.55 -32.20 -21.67
C HIS A 471 10.01 -30.88 -21.10
N ILE A 472 10.91 -29.90 -20.91
CA ILE A 472 10.56 -28.52 -20.58
C ILE A 472 10.93 -27.65 -21.78
N PRO A 473 9.96 -27.05 -22.48
CA PRO A 473 10.24 -26.24 -23.66
C PRO A 473 10.97 -24.95 -23.27
N ASN A 474 11.79 -24.40 -24.17
CA ASN A 474 12.33 -23.05 -23.99
C ASN A 474 11.23 -21.99 -24.26
N HIS A 475 11.33 -20.82 -23.64
CA HIS A 475 10.35 -19.72 -23.76
C HIS A 475 8.90 -20.07 -23.38
N TYR A 476 8.75 -20.91 -22.35
CA TYR A 476 7.46 -21.51 -21.95
C TYR A 476 6.49 -20.57 -21.21
N MET A 477 6.93 -19.38 -20.80
CA MET A 477 6.08 -18.36 -20.17
C MET A 477 5.69 -17.28 -21.18
N SER A 478 4.43 -16.88 -21.13
CA SER A 478 3.82 -15.89 -22.01
C SER A 478 3.05 -14.87 -21.21
N ARG A 479 3.10 -13.61 -21.65
CA ARG A 479 2.27 -12.54 -21.09
C ARG A 479 1.06 -12.32 -22.00
N MET A 480 -0.13 -12.48 -21.47
CA MET A 480 -1.39 -12.33 -22.20
C MET A 480 -2.03 -11.00 -21.81
N GLY A 481 -1.80 -9.96 -22.62
CA GLY A 481 -2.26 -8.60 -22.31
C GLY A 481 -1.52 -7.98 -21.12
N ASN A 482 -2.18 -7.07 -20.41
CA ASN A 482 -1.55 -6.31 -19.34
C ASN A 482 -1.60 -7.00 -17.97
N GLU A 483 -2.56 -7.91 -17.75
CA GLU A 483 -2.97 -8.39 -16.41
C GLU A 483 -3.02 -9.92 -16.28
N SER A 484 -2.47 -10.65 -17.25
CA SER A 484 -2.51 -12.12 -17.24
C SER A 484 -1.27 -12.74 -17.85
N HIS A 485 -1.05 -14.00 -17.50
CA HIS A 485 0.04 -14.84 -18.01
C HIS A 485 -0.54 -16.13 -18.55
N ALA A 486 0.22 -16.81 -19.40
CA ALA A 486 -0.05 -18.15 -19.84
C ALA A 486 1.27 -18.92 -19.90
N ASN A 487 1.22 -20.24 -19.82
CA ASN A 487 2.43 -21.04 -19.93
C ASN A 487 2.19 -22.39 -20.59
N CYS A 488 3.24 -22.95 -21.16
CA CYS A 488 3.31 -24.36 -21.57
C CYS A 488 4.35 -25.10 -20.71
N ASP A 489 4.47 -24.69 -19.44
CA ASP A 489 5.25 -25.40 -18.45
C ASP A 489 4.54 -26.72 -18.14
N ASN A 490 5.26 -27.84 -18.16
CA ASN A 490 4.67 -29.16 -18.02
C ASN A 490 4.82 -29.67 -16.59
N VAL A 491 6.07 -29.94 -16.17
CA VAL A 491 6.41 -30.47 -14.84
C VAL A 491 7.80 -30.01 -14.40
N SER A 492 8.22 -30.37 -13.19
CA SER A 492 9.57 -30.11 -12.68
C SER A 492 10.62 -30.90 -13.46
N GLY A 493 11.79 -30.27 -13.65
CA GLY A 493 12.98 -30.96 -14.15
C GLY A 493 13.71 -31.75 -13.05
N ARG A 494 13.26 -31.62 -11.80
CA ARG A 494 13.82 -32.32 -10.64
C ARG A 494 13.20 -33.71 -10.50
N SER A 495 13.97 -34.66 -10.01
CA SER A 495 13.46 -36.01 -9.74
C SER A 495 12.51 -36.02 -8.54
N LEU A 496 11.62 -37.02 -8.50
CA LEU A 496 10.72 -37.19 -7.37
C LEU A 496 11.47 -37.37 -6.04
N ASP A 497 12.64 -38.02 -6.06
CA ASP A 497 13.48 -38.21 -4.86
C ASP A 497 14.05 -36.88 -4.35
N GLN A 498 14.41 -35.94 -5.23
CA GLN A 498 14.83 -34.59 -4.85
C GLN A 498 13.68 -33.81 -4.20
N VAL A 499 12.47 -33.92 -4.78
CA VAL A 499 11.25 -33.30 -4.23
C VAL A 499 10.94 -33.86 -2.83
N ILE A 500 11.10 -35.17 -2.62
CA ILE A 500 10.92 -35.81 -1.30
C ILE A 500 11.95 -35.32 -0.28
N ALA A 501 13.20 -35.14 -0.69
CA ALA A 501 14.23 -34.58 0.18
C ALA A 501 13.89 -33.14 0.62
N ASP A 502 13.38 -32.32 -0.32
CA ASP A 502 12.92 -30.96 -0.02
C ASP A 502 11.71 -30.97 0.93
N ILE A 503 10.71 -31.83 0.68
CA ILE A 503 9.55 -32.02 1.58
C ILE A 503 10.01 -32.37 2.99
N THR A 504 10.91 -33.33 3.13
CA THR A 504 11.42 -33.80 4.42
C THR A 504 12.03 -32.66 5.21
N LYS A 505 12.86 -31.84 4.54
CA LYS A 505 13.52 -30.70 5.15
C LYS A 505 12.53 -29.58 5.51
N LEU A 506 11.63 -29.21 4.60
CA LEU A 506 10.63 -28.17 4.84
C LEU A 506 9.70 -28.55 5.99
N LYS A 507 9.28 -29.81 6.08
CA LYS A 507 8.41 -30.30 7.16
C LYS A 507 9.09 -30.24 8.52
N ALA A 508 10.40 -30.50 8.59
CA ALA A 508 11.17 -30.36 9.82
C ALA A 508 11.27 -28.90 10.28
N GLU A 509 11.39 -27.95 9.34
CA GLU A 509 11.50 -26.52 9.64
C GLU A 509 10.15 -25.83 9.88
N TYR A 510 9.07 -26.30 9.25
CA TYR A 510 7.74 -25.69 9.26
C TYR A 510 6.63 -26.70 9.59
N PRO A 511 6.65 -27.31 10.80
CA PRO A 511 5.71 -28.37 11.16
C PRO A 511 4.24 -27.92 11.26
N ASP A 512 3.99 -26.61 11.38
CA ASP A 512 2.67 -25.97 11.44
C ASP A 512 2.14 -25.55 10.06
N ARG A 513 2.92 -25.73 8.99
CA ARG A 513 2.54 -25.45 7.60
C ARG A 513 2.16 -26.72 6.87
N LEU A 514 1.40 -26.62 5.78
CA LEU A 514 1.13 -27.75 4.89
C LEU A 514 2.29 -27.92 3.90
N ILE A 515 2.97 -29.05 3.98
CA ILE A 515 4.02 -29.43 3.02
C ILE A 515 3.53 -30.62 2.17
N ALA A 516 3.20 -30.34 0.92
CA ALA A 516 2.60 -31.30 -0.01
C ALA A 516 3.44 -31.47 -1.29
N GLY A 517 3.24 -32.59 -1.98
CA GLY A 517 3.89 -32.86 -3.28
C GLY A 517 2.85 -33.06 -4.38
N SER A 518 3.15 -32.58 -5.59
CA SER A 518 2.35 -32.87 -6.78
C SER A 518 3.02 -33.95 -7.63
N THR A 519 2.24 -34.84 -8.22
CA THR A 519 2.71 -35.85 -9.18
C THR A 519 1.61 -36.25 -10.17
N GLY A 520 1.88 -37.27 -10.98
CA GLY A 520 0.88 -37.98 -11.75
C GLY A 520 1.44 -39.30 -12.29
N GLY A 521 0.99 -39.74 -13.46
CA GLY A 521 1.53 -40.91 -14.13
C GLY A 521 1.19 -40.95 -15.61
N PRO A 522 1.71 -41.95 -16.35
CA PRO A 522 1.37 -42.12 -17.74
C PRO A 522 -0.13 -42.39 -17.91
N VAL A 523 -0.68 -41.92 -19.02
CA VAL A 523 -2.07 -42.15 -19.43
C VAL A 523 -2.15 -42.79 -20.82
N PHE A 524 -1.00 -43.15 -21.39
CA PHE A 524 -0.86 -43.77 -22.70
C PHE A 524 -0.34 -45.20 -22.55
N GLY A 525 -0.75 -46.08 -23.46
CA GLY A 525 -0.39 -47.50 -23.42
C GLY A 525 -1.35 -48.33 -22.57
N GLU A 526 -0.89 -49.49 -22.07
CA GLU A 526 -1.73 -50.42 -21.32
C GLU A 526 -2.11 -49.90 -19.92
N ASP A 527 -3.35 -50.16 -19.51
CA ASP A 527 -3.89 -49.74 -18.21
C ASP A 527 -3.05 -50.24 -17.02
N SER A 528 -2.46 -51.43 -17.11
CA SER A 528 -1.60 -52.00 -16.08
C SER A 528 -0.32 -51.18 -15.88
N PHE A 529 0.31 -50.75 -16.98
CA PHE A 529 1.49 -49.89 -16.98
C PHE A 529 1.16 -48.51 -16.39
N CYS A 530 0.07 -47.89 -16.86
CA CYS A 530 -0.42 -46.62 -16.36
C CYS A 530 -0.68 -46.67 -14.86
N LYS A 531 -1.50 -47.64 -14.42
CA LYS A 531 -1.81 -47.88 -13.00
C LYS A 531 -0.56 -47.99 -12.14
N ASN A 532 0.40 -48.83 -12.55
CA ASN A 532 1.65 -49.02 -11.81
C ASN A 532 2.46 -47.72 -11.70
N GLY A 533 2.52 -46.92 -12.78
CA GLY A 533 3.20 -45.63 -12.77
C GLY A 533 2.58 -44.63 -11.78
N TRP A 534 1.26 -44.50 -11.78
CA TRP A 534 0.52 -43.65 -10.84
C TRP A 534 0.74 -44.10 -9.39
N GLN A 535 0.52 -45.39 -9.10
CA GLN A 535 0.64 -45.94 -7.75
C GLN A 535 2.06 -45.82 -7.19
N LYS A 536 3.09 -46.06 -8.03
CA LYS A 536 4.50 -45.90 -7.64
C LYS A 536 4.81 -44.46 -7.21
N ASN A 537 4.39 -43.46 -8.00
CA ASN A 537 4.65 -42.05 -7.70
C ASN A 537 3.91 -41.60 -6.43
N ILE A 538 2.64 -42.02 -6.27
CA ILE A 538 1.84 -41.74 -5.07
C ILE A 538 2.50 -42.37 -3.83
N GLY A 539 2.89 -43.64 -3.91
CA GLY A 539 3.50 -44.36 -2.81
C GLY A 539 4.83 -43.73 -2.37
N LYS A 540 5.65 -43.28 -3.32
CA LYS A 540 6.88 -42.53 -3.04
C LYS A 540 6.61 -41.25 -2.25
N LEU A 541 5.63 -40.43 -2.64
CA LEU A 541 5.31 -39.20 -1.89
C LEU A 541 4.70 -39.49 -0.51
N CYS A 542 3.83 -40.50 -0.40
CA CYS A 542 3.22 -40.91 0.87
C CYS A 542 4.28 -41.36 1.89
N THR A 543 5.22 -42.20 1.44
CA THR A 543 6.33 -42.70 2.29
C THR A 543 7.41 -41.64 2.50
N GLY A 544 7.57 -40.72 1.55
CA GLY A 544 8.49 -39.57 1.60
C GLY A 544 8.06 -38.42 2.51
N GLY A 545 6.97 -38.58 3.27
CA GLY A 545 6.58 -37.65 4.32
C GLY A 545 5.68 -36.48 3.89
N ALA A 546 5.21 -36.47 2.64
CA ALA A 546 4.22 -35.50 2.17
C ALA A 546 2.95 -35.58 3.02
N GLU A 547 2.42 -34.42 3.43
CA GLU A 547 1.21 -34.34 4.26
C GLU A 547 -0.08 -34.41 3.43
N LEU A 548 0.05 -34.18 2.12
CA LEU A 548 -0.98 -34.27 1.10
C LEU A 548 -0.29 -34.55 -0.24
N VAL A 549 -0.96 -35.31 -1.12
CA VAL A 549 -0.50 -35.54 -2.49
C VAL A 549 -1.50 -34.96 -3.48
N GLU A 550 -1.05 -34.04 -4.34
CA GLU A 550 -1.84 -33.52 -5.44
C GLU A 550 -1.53 -34.29 -6.73
N LEU A 551 -2.57 -34.60 -7.50
CA LEU A 551 -2.51 -35.43 -8.69
C LEU A 551 -2.90 -34.59 -9.91
N SER A 552 -1.93 -34.36 -10.79
CA SER A 552 -2.09 -33.49 -11.96
C SER A 552 -2.86 -34.19 -13.09
N LEU A 553 -4.16 -33.92 -13.19
CA LEU A 553 -5.00 -34.37 -14.31
C LEU A 553 -5.44 -33.21 -15.23
N SER A 554 -5.09 -31.97 -14.89
CA SER A 554 -5.61 -30.76 -15.53
C SER A 554 -4.74 -30.18 -16.65
N CYS A 555 -3.54 -30.74 -16.89
CA CYS A 555 -2.55 -30.17 -17.80
C CYS A 555 -3.00 -30.27 -19.28
N PRO A 556 -3.00 -29.17 -20.07
CA PRO A 556 -3.30 -29.18 -21.52
C PRO A 556 -2.50 -30.17 -22.35
N GLN A 557 -1.31 -30.55 -21.87
CA GLN A 557 -0.35 -31.44 -22.53
C GLN A 557 -0.42 -32.89 -22.01
N GLY A 558 -1.35 -33.20 -21.10
CA GLY A 558 -1.31 -34.42 -20.27
C GLY A 558 -2.32 -35.52 -20.60
N GLY A 559 -3.13 -35.40 -21.66
CA GLY A 559 -4.09 -36.43 -22.08
C GLY A 559 -3.56 -37.40 -23.13
N ASP A 560 -4.24 -38.53 -23.31
CA ASP A 560 -3.95 -39.53 -24.35
C ASP A 560 -4.61 -39.22 -25.71
N SER A 561 -5.30 -38.08 -25.80
CA SER A 561 -6.03 -37.60 -26.99
C SER A 561 -7.19 -38.50 -27.45
N SER A 562 -7.58 -39.50 -26.65
CA SER A 562 -8.66 -40.44 -27.02
C SER A 562 -10.05 -39.85 -26.80
N GLU A 563 -10.25 -39.16 -25.69
CA GLU A 563 -11.51 -38.52 -25.28
C GLU A 563 -11.28 -37.05 -24.83
N GLY A 564 -10.32 -36.39 -25.49
CA GLY A 564 -9.84 -35.05 -25.15
C GLY A 564 -8.32 -35.00 -24.98
N SER A 565 -7.73 -33.80 -25.01
CA SER A 565 -6.29 -33.58 -24.85
C SER A 565 -5.84 -33.47 -23.39
N ILE A 566 -6.78 -33.50 -22.44
CA ILE A 566 -6.53 -33.41 -20.99
C ILE A 566 -7.21 -34.58 -20.28
N ALA A 567 -6.50 -35.26 -19.39
CA ALA A 567 -7.02 -36.46 -18.71
C ALA A 567 -8.35 -36.23 -17.96
N ALA A 568 -8.51 -35.05 -17.36
CA ALA A 568 -9.73 -34.66 -16.65
C ALA A 568 -10.90 -34.16 -17.54
N GLN A 569 -10.82 -34.30 -18.87
CA GLN A 569 -11.94 -33.96 -19.77
C GLN A 569 -12.97 -35.09 -19.92
N SER A 570 -12.56 -36.34 -19.67
CA SER A 570 -13.43 -37.52 -19.76
C SER A 570 -13.86 -38.01 -18.39
N VAL A 571 -15.15 -38.35 -18.25
CA VAL A 571 -15.69 -39.03 -17.07
C VAL A 571 -15.00 -40.38 -16.87
N ALA A 572 -14.91 -41.19 -17.93
CA ALA A 572 -14.38 -42.55 -17.86
C ALA A 572 -12.90 -42.55 -17.46
N GLN A 573 -12.10 -41.71 -18.12
CA GLN A 573 -10.67 -41.59 -17.84
C GLN A 573 -10.41 -41.05 -16.42
N SER A 574 -11.14 -40.00 -16.00
CA SER A 574 -11.02 -39.44 -14.65
C SER A 574 -11.34 -40.47 -13.58
N CYS A 575 -12.48 -41.16 -13.70
CA CYS A 575 -12.88 -42.18 -12.73
C CYS A 575 -11.88 -43.34 -12.67
N LYS A 576 -11.32 -43.74 -13.82
CA LYS A 576 -10.31 -44.80 -13.91
C LYS A 576 -9.02 -44.43 -13.15
N ILE A 577 -8.47 -43.23 -13.41
CA ILE A 577 -7.26 -42.74 -12.75
C ILE A 577 -7.49 -42.55 -11.24
N VAL A 578 -8.64 -41.99 -10.85
CA VAL A 578 -9.02 -41.80 -9.44
C VAL A 578 -9.06 -43.16 -8.72
N ARG A 579 -9.65 -44.18 -9.33
CA ARG A 579 -9.67 -45.54 -8.78
C ARG A 579 -8.27 -46.10 -8.59
N TRP A 580 -7.41 -46.02 -9.61
CA TRP A 580 -6.02 -46.47 -9.51
C TRP A 580 -5.25 -45.80 -8.37
N ALA A 581 -5.44 -44.49 -8.21
CA ALA A 581 -4.80 -43.72 -7.14
C ALA A 581 -5.27 -44.14 -5.75
N LEU A 582 -6.59 -44.34 -5.55
CA LEU A 582 -7.16 -44.76 -4.28
C LEU A 582 -6.79 -46.20 -3.89
N GLU A 583 -6.53 -47.05 -4.88
CA GLU A 583 -6.03 -48.42 -4.71
C GLU A 583 -4.53 -48.50 -4.35
N THR A 584 -3.82 -47.37 -4.25
CA THR A 584 -2.39 -47.37 -3.90
C THR A 584 -2.18 -47.98 -2.50
N PRO A 585 -1.34 -49.02 -2.34
CA PRO A 585 -1.15 -49.71 -1.05
C PRO A 585 -0.64 -48.81 0.07
N GLU A 586 0.32 -47.91 -0.23
CA GLU A 586 0.96 -47.01 0.73
C GLU A 586 0.06 -45.84 1.15
N LEU A 587 -1.04 -45.60 0.43
CA LEU A 587 -1.97 -44.52 0.73
C LEU A 587 -2.75 -44.84 2.01
N THR A 588 -2.66 -43.96 3.00
CA THR A 588 -3.42 -44.09 4.25
C THR A 588 -4.35 -42.90 4.45
N LYS A 589 -5.30 -42.99 5.38
CA LYS A 589 -6.16 -41.86 5.76
C LYS A 589 -5.39 -40.63 6.26
N LYS A 590 -4.11 -40.78 6.64
CA LYS A 590 -3.27 -39.69 7.13
C LYS A 590 -2.74 -38.77 6.02
N VAL A 591 -2.67 -39.26 4.77
CA VAL A 591 -2.17 -38.49 3.62
C VAL A 591 -3.31 -38.36 2.61
N PRO A 592 -4.03 -37.23 2.59
CA PRO A 592 -5.12 -37.03 1.65
C PRO A 592 -4.63 -36.90 0.21
N LEU A 593 -5.48 -37.29 -0.75
CA LEU A 593 -5.30 -37.02 -2.17
C LEU A 593 -6.13 -35.82 -2.63
N LEU A 594 -5.55 -34.97 -3.49
CA LEU A 594 -6.28 -33.98 -4.27
C LEU A 594 -6.14 -34.27 -5.76
N PHE A 595 -7.25 -34.56 -6.42
CA PHE A 595 -7.28 -34.71 -7.88
C PHE A 595 -7.42 -33.33 -8.51
N LYS A 596 -6.41 -32.90 -9.26
CA LYS A 596 -6.38 -31.59 -9.93
C LYS A 596 -7.17 -31.66 -11.23
N MET A 597 -8.40 -31.17 -11.17
CA MET A 597 -9.40 -31.25 -12.24
C MET A 597 -9.39 -29.99 -13.11
N THR A 598 -9.87 -30.10 -14.36
CA THR A 598 -9.94 -28.97 -15.31
C THR A 598 -11.38 -28.54 -15.58
N ALA A 599 -11.62 -27.24 -15.72
CA ALA A 599 -12.85 -26.71 -16.28
C ALA A 599 -12.82 -26.56 -17.81
N ALA A 600 -11.74 -26.97 -18.49
CA ALA A 600 -11.66 -27.01 -19.95
C ALA A 600 -12.48 -28.18 -20.54
N CYS A 601 -13.75 -28.29 -20.16
CA CYS A 601 -14.70 -29.32 -20.58
C CYS A 601 -16.11 -28.72 -20.67
N THR A 602 -17.06 -29.45 -21.26
CA THR A 602 -18.44 -28.96 -21.45
C THR A 602 -19.20 -28.82 -20.13
N SER A 603 -19.03 -29.78 -19.20
CA SER A 603 -19.69 -29.77 -17.89
C SER A 603 -18.78 -30.38 -16.83
N VAL A 604 -18.11 -29.52 -16.08
CA VAL A 604 -17.22 -29.94 -15.00
C VAL A 604 -17.98 -30.66 -13.88
N GLU A 605 -19.19 -30.19 -13.54
CA GLU A 605 -20.05 -30.78 -12.52
C GLU A 605 -20.35 -32.27 -12.79
N THR A 606 -20.59 -32.63 -14.05
CA THR A 606 -20.85 -34.03 -14.44
C THR A 606 -19.67 -34.93 -14.13
N ILE A 607 -18.45 -34.47 -14.45
CA ILE A 607 -17.21 -35.21 -14.19
C ILE A 607 -16.96 -35.30 -12.69
N ILE A 608 -17.10 -34.19 -11.95
CA ILE A 608 -16.87 -34.17 -10.51
C ILE A 608 -17.84 -35.06 -9.76
N LYS A 609 -19.13 -35.08 -10.12
CA LYS A 609 -20.12 -35.99 -9.50
C LYS A 609 -19.77 -37.46 -9.72
N ALA A 610 -19.23 -37.82 -10.89
CA ALA A 610 -18.79 -39.19 -11.16
C ALA A 610 -17.51 -39.54 -10.37
N VAL A 611 -16.54 -38.63 -10.32
CA VAL A 611 -15.32 -38.78 -9.51
C VAL A 611 -15.66 -38.90 -8.03
N GLN A 612 -16.61 -38.11 -7.52
CA GLN A 612 -17.07 -38.19 -6.14
C GLN A 612 -17.61 -39.58 -5.80
N LYS A 613 -18.43 -40.18 -6.68
CA LYS A 613 -18.94 -41.54 -6.46
C LYS A 613 -17.81 -42.56 -6.32
N VAL A 614 -16.74 -42.42 -7.13
CA VAL A 614 -15.55 -43.28 -7.01
C VAL A 614 -14.84 -43.03 -5.69
N ILE A 615 -14.70 -41.77 -5.24
CA ILE A 615 -14.11 -41.46 -3.93
C ILE A 615 -14.93 -42.10 -2.79
N GLU A 616 -16.26 -42.07 -2.90
CA GLU A 616 -17.17 -42.66 -1.91
C GLU A 616 -17.09 -44.19 -1.83
N GLU A 617 -16.58 -44.88 -2.86
CA GLU A 617 -16.26 -46.31 -2.83
C GLU A 617 -15.12 -46.64 -1.84
N TYR A 618 -14.31 -45.66 -1.42
CA TYR A 618 -13.12 -45.82 -0.57
C TYR A 618 -13.18 -44.94 0.72
N PRO A 619 -14.15 -45.14 1.63
CA PRO A 619 -14.38 -44.29 2.80
C PRO A 619 -13.24 -44.29 3.85
N GLU A 620 -12.34 -45.26 3.78
CA GLU A 620 -11.11 -45.36 4.57
C GLU A 620 -9.99 -44.45 4.06
N LYS A 621 -10.11 -43.90 2.85
CA LYS A 621 -9.18 -42.92 2.27
C LYS A 621 -9.74 -41.50 2.40
N ASN A 622 -8.85 -40.51 2.47
CA ASN A 622 -9.25 -39.10 2.40
C ASN A 622 -8.92 -38.58 0.99
N ALA A 623 -9.92 -38.15 0.24
CA ALA A 623 -9.72 -37.63 -1.10
C ALA A 623 -10.65 -36.46 -1.40
N GLY A 624 -10.17 -35.55 -2.25
CA GLY A 624 -10.91 -34.38 -2.69
C GLY A 624 -10.38 -33.92 -4.04
N ILE A 625 -10.73 -32.71 -4.43
CA ILE A 625 -10.32 -32.15 -5.72
C ILE A 625 -9.64 -30.79 -5.55
N THR A 626 -8.73 -30.50 -6.46
CA THR A 626 -8.31 -29.13 -6.75
C THR A 626 -9.02 -28.72 -8.03
N MET A 627 -9.89 -27.72 -7.97
CA MET A 627 -10.45 -27.11 -9.16
C MET A 627 -9.43 -26.15 -9.75
N ALA A 628 -8.65 -26.64 -10.72
CA ALA A 628 -7.57 -25.89 -11.35
C ALA A 628 -7.97 -25.44 -12.75
N ASN A 629 -8.17 -24.14 -12.89
CA ASN A 629 -8.59 -23.58 -14.16
C ASN A 629 -7.42 -22.99 -14.89
N SER A 630 -6.98 -23.76 -15.89
CA SER A 630 -6.13 -23.28 -16.96
C SER A 630 -6.75 -23.68 -18.28
N PHE A 631 -7.12 -22.69 -19.09
CA PHE A 631 -7.81 -22.92 -20.35
C PHE A 631 -6.80 -22.95 -21.50
N PRO A 632 -6.84 -23.94 -22.40
CA PRO A 632 -5.97 -23.95 -23.58
C PRO A 632 -6.17 -22.69 -24.42
N ALA A 633 -5.07 -22.03 -24.75
CA ALA A 633 -5.00 -20.86 -25.61
C ALA A 633 -3.79 -20.98 -26.54
N VAL A 634 -3.75 -20.16 -27.59
CA VAL A 634 -2.60 -20.09 -28.51
C VAL A 634 -1.85 -18.80 -28.25
N ASP A 635 -0.55 -18.90 -28.02
CA ASP A 635 0.37 -17.76 -28.02
C ASP A 635 1.12 -17.70 -29.34
N ILE A 636 0.93 -16.60 -30.07
CA ILE A 636 1.55 -16.35 -31.38
C ILE A 636 2.85 -15.58 -31.16
N LYS A 637 3.98 -16.18 -31.53
CA LYS A 637 5.33 -15.68 -31.28
C LYS A 637 5.90 -14.81 -32.40
N GLN A 638 5.06 -14.27 -33.29
CA GLN A 638 5.48 -13.47 -34.45
C GLN A 638 6.56 -12.43 -34.08
N THR A 639 7.73 -12.60 -34.67
CA THR A 639 8.93 -11.89 -34.27
C THR A 639 8.94 -10.47 -34.85
N VAL A 640 8.74 -9.45 -34.01
CA VAL A 640 8.94 -8.03 -34.42
C VAL A 640 10.41 -7.59 -34.25
N ARG A 641 11.29 -8.45 -33.71
CA ARG A 641 12.69 -8.12 -33.40
C ARG A 641 13.67 -8.94 -34.26
N PRO A 642 14.57 -8.31 -35.04
CA PRO A 642 15.46 -8.99 -35.99
C PRO A 642 16.35 -10.09 -35.41
N ASN A 643 16.68 -10.03 -34.10
CA ASN A 643 17.68 -10.89 -33.46
C ASN A 643 17.11 -11.82 -32.36
N ARG A 644 15.79 -12.07 -32.32
CA ARG A 644 15.16 -13.00 -31.36
C ARG A 644 14.17 -13.93 -32.06
N ALA A 645 14.65 -14.83 -32.90
CA ALA A 645 13.79 -15.86 -33.48
C ALA A 645 13.31 -16.82 -32.37
N TYR A 646 12.00 -17.00 -32.24
CA TYR A 646 11.44 -18.12 -31.48
C TYR A 646 11.61 -19.41 -32.31
N PRO A 647 11.73 -20.59 -31.65
CA PRO A 647 11.85 -21.86 -32.37
C PRO A 647 10.54 -22.33 -33.01
N TYR A 648 9.45 -21.59 -32.84
CA TYR A 648 8.11 -21.89 -33.35
C TYR A 648 7.32 -20.58 -33.56
N ASP A 649 6.37 -20.59 -34.51
CA ASP A 649 5.51 -19.44 -34.80
C ASP A 649 4.37 -19.28 -33.77
N ALA A 650 3.90 -20.38 -33.20
CA ALA A 650 2.86 -20.41 -32.19
C ALA A 650 2.99 -21.63 -31.29
N ILE A 651 2.44 -21.54 -30.07
CA ILE A 651 2.43 -22.64 -29.11
C ILE A 651 1.12 -22.64 -28.30
N VAL A 652 0.64 -23.84 -27.96
CA VAL A 652 -0.51 -24.00 -27.06
C VAL A 652 -0.04 -23.81 -25.63
N VAL A 653 -0.70 -22.90 -24.91
CA VAL A 653 -0.43 -22.53 -23.53
C VAL A 653 -1.68 -22.68 -22.68
N GLY A 654 -1.51 -22.98 -21.40
CA GLY A 654 -2.55 -22.85 -20.40
C GLY A 654 -2.65 -21.40 -19.92
N LEU A 655 -3.82 -20.79 -20.09
CA LEU A 655 -4.10 -19.45 -19.59
C LEU A 655 -4.15 -19.45 -18.05
N GLY A 656 -3.58 -18.44 -17.42
CA GLY A 656 -3.63 -18.21 -15.96
C GLY A 656 -3.84 -16.73 -15.65
N GLY A 657 -3.77 -16.34 -14.38
CA GLY A 657 -3.97 -14.95 -13.95
C GLY A 657 -5.41 -14.45 -14.08
N ALA A 658 -5.61 -13.13 -14.18
CA ALA A 658 -6.92 -12.49 -14.13
C ALA A 658 -7.94 -13.03 -15.15
N HIS A 659 -7.49 -13.46 -16.34
CA HIS A 659 -8.39 -13.89 -17.41
C HIS A 659 -9.16 -15.18 -17.09
N VAL A 660 -8.65 -16.05 -16.22
CA VAL A 660 -9.36 -17.30 -15.84
C VAL A 660 -10.27 -17.14 -14.63
N LEU A 661 -10.23 -15.99 -13.93
CA LEU A 661 -11.05 -15.74 -12.74
C LEU A 661 -12.56 -15.97 -12.97
N PRO A 662 -13.19 -15.44 -14.05
CA PRO A 662 -14.61 -15.66 -14.27
C PRO A 662 -14.96 -17.13 -14.53
N ILE A 663 -14.05 -17.87 -15.18
CA ILE A 663 -14.21 -19.31 -15.43
C ILE A 663 -14.13 -20.08 -14.11
N SER A 664 -13.23 -19.68 -13.22
CA SER A 664 -13.12 -20.28 -11.88
C SER A 664 -14.34 -20.04 -11.02
N ASN A 665 -14.87 -18.82 -11.02
CA ASN A 665 -16.11 -18.51 -10.30
C ASN A 665 -17.27 -19.35 -10.83
N LEU A 666 -17.42 -19.49 -12.15
CA LEU A 666 -18.43 -20.35 -12.76
C LEU A 666 -18.27 -21.81 -12.34
N SER A 667 -17.04 -22.32 -12.37
CA SER A 667 -16.74 -23.72 -12.02
C SER A 667 -17.06 -24.01 -10.57
N LEU A 668 -16.62 -23.17 -9.62
CA LEU A 668 -16.93 -23.33 -8.20
C LEU A 668 -18.42 -23.20 -7.93
N THR A 669 -19.10 -22.26 -8.60
CA THR A 669 -20.56 -22.12 -8.52
C THR A 669 -21.29 -23.39 -8.94
N SER A 670 -20.89 -24.02 -10.06
CA SER A 670 -21.50 -25.28 -10.51
C SER A 670 -21.32 -26.43 -9.51
N LEU A 671 -20.31 -26.33 -8.65
CA LEU A 671 -20.02 -27.31 -7.60
C LEU A 671 -20.55 -26.88 -6.22
N PHE A 672 -21.26 -25.76 -6.12
CA PHE A 672 -21.72 -25.21 -4.84
C PHE A 672 -22.56 -26.20 -4.05
N ASN A 673 -23.43 -26.95 -4.75
CA ASN A 673 -24.33 -27.95 -4.15
C ASN A 673 -23.70 -29.35 -4.01
N VAL A 674 -22.46 -29.55 -4.45
CA VAL A 674 -21.76 -30.84 -4.32
C VAL A 674 -21.29 -30.99 -2.87
N GLN A 675 -22.04 -31.73 -2.05
CA GLN A 675 -21.73 -31.93 -0.62
C GLN A 675 -20.65 -33.01 -0.41
N ASN A 676 -20.05 -33.03 0.78
CA ASN A 676 -19.11 -34.07 1.23
C ASN A 676 -17.83 -34.26 0.39
N LEU A 677 -17.47 -33.25 -0.41
CA LEU A 677 -16.23 -33.24 -1.20
C LEU A 677 -15.37 -32.05 -0.77
N GLN A 678 -14.13 -32.31 -0.35
CA GLN A 678 -13.16 -31.24 -0.11
C GLN A 678 -12.73 -30.64 -1.45
N ILE A 679 -12.91 -29.32 -1.61
CA ILE A 679 -12.49 -28.58 -2.80
C ILE A 679 -11.40 -27.59 -2.42
N SER A 680 -10.29 -27.61 -3.15
CA SER A 680 -9.30 -26.54 -3.20
C SER A 680 -9.54 -25.72 -4.46
N GLY A 681 -9.60 -24.38 -4.35
CA GLY A 681 -9.79 -23.50 -5.50
C GLY A 681 -8.46 -23.03 -6.09
N ASN A 682 -8.26 -23.13 -7.41
CA ASN A 682 -7.02 -22.74 -8.08
C ASN A 682 -7.26 -22.08 -9.45
N GLY A 683 -6.47 -21.03 -9.73
CA GLY A 683 -6.50 -20.29 -11.00
C GLY A 683 -7.40 -19.06 -10.97
N GLY A 684 -6.82 -17.87 -11.13
CA GLY A 684 -7.59 -16.62 -11.30
C GLY A 684 -7.68 -15.70 -10.09
N VAL A 685 -7.22 -16.10 -8.90
CA VAL A 685 -7.15 -15.20 -7.75
C VAL A 685 -6.16 -14.07 -8.04
N VAL A 686 -6.62 -12.82 -7.92
CA VAL A 686 -5.85 -11.60 -8.22
C VAL A 686 -5.72 -10.64 -7.05
N ASP A 687 -6.51 -10.86 -5.99
CA ASP A 687 -6.58 -10.05 -4.77
C ASP A 687 -7.30 -10.81 -3.65
N TYR A 688 -7.41 -10.22 -2.46
CA TYR A 688 -8.11 -10.84 -1.34
C TYR A 688 -9.61 -11.07 -1.59
N LYS A 689 -10.26 -10.24 -2.44
CA LYS A 689 -11.71 -10.29 -2.65
C LYS A 689 -12.10 -11.45 -3.55
N SER A 690 -11.35 -11.66 -4.63
CA SER A 690 -11.46 -12.84 -5.49
C SER A 690 -11.19 -14.13 -4.70
N ALA A 691 -10.24 -14.10 -3.75
CA ALA A 691 -10.03 -15.24 -2.87
C ALA A 691 -11.19 -15.47 -1.87
N ALA A 692 -11.78 -14.40 -1.33
CA ALA A 692 -12.97 -14.49 -0.50
C ALA A 692 -14.14 -15.11 -1.28
N ASP A 693 -14.31 -14.75 -2.56
CA ASP A 693 -15.33 -15.32 -3.45
C ASP A 693 -15.11 -16.82 -3.66
N PHE A 694 -13.87 -17.29 -3.81
CA PHE A 694 -13.57 -18.72 -3.92
C PHE A 694 -14.05 -19.49 -2.67
N ILE A 695 -13.75 -18.95 -1.49
CA ILE A 695 -14.13 -19.57 -0.20
C ILE A 695 -15.66 -19.54 -0.05
N ALA A 696 -16.29 -18.41 -0.35
CA ALA A 696 -17.75 -18.26 -0.31
C ALA A 696 -18.47 -19.20 -1.28
N LEU A 697 -17.85 -19.56 -2.40
CA LEU A 697 -18.35 -20.55 -3.36
C LEU A 697 -18.02 -22.02 -2.98
N GLY A 698 -17.31 -22.25 -1.88
CA GLY A 698 -17.08 -23.58 -1.33
C GLY A 698 -15.69 -24.17 -1.55
N ALA A 699 -14.69 -23.35 -1.88
CA ALA A 699 -13.29 -23.76 -1.73
C ALA A 699 -12.89 -23.74 -0.25
N GLY A 700 -12.47 -24.89 0.30
CA GLY A 700 -12.01 -24.99 1.69
C GLY A 700 -10.66 -24.31 1.94
N PHE A 701 -9.84 -24.21 0.89
CA PHE A 701 -8.64 -23.38 0.86
C PHE A 701 -8.32 -23.00 -0.59
N VAL A 702 -7.42 -22.03 -0.77
CA VAL A 702 -7.15 -21.38 -2.06
C VAL A 702 -5.69 -21.55 -2.43
N GLN A 703 -5.45 -22.16 -3.58
CA GLN A 703 -4.12 -22.31 -4.16
C GLN A 703 -3.81 -21.18 -5.12
N ILE A 704 -2.66 -20.52 -4.94
CA ILE A 704 -2.26 -19.34 -5.71
C ILE A 704 -0.93 -19.59 -6.42
N CYS A 705 -0.83 -19.10 -7.66
CA CYS A 705 0.37 -19.15 -8.50
C CYS A 705 0.63 -17.78 -9.12
N ALA A 706 -0.10 -17.42 -10.19
CA ALA A 706 0.13 -16.23 -10.99
C ALA A 706 0.26 -14.92 -10.18
N LEU A 707 -0.62 -14.70 -9.20
CA LEU A 707 -0.56 -13.51 -8.34
C LEU A 707 0.77 -13.40 -7.57
N ALA A 708 1.28 -14.53 -7.06
CA ALA A 708 2.55 -14.56 -6.33
C ALA A 708 3.75 -14.42 -7.29
N GLU A 709 3.64 -14.90 -8.53
CA GLU A 709 4.67 -14.70 -9.56
C GLU A 709 4.75 -13.22 -9.98
N GLU A 710 3.59 -12.58 -10.13
CA GLU A 710 3.47 -11.19 -10.57
C GLU A 710 3.84 -10.17 -9.49
N ARG A 711 3.45 -10.44 -8.23
CA ARG A 711 3.57 -9.48 -7.12
C ARG A 711 4.61 -9.89 -6.08
N GLY A 712 5.23 -11.05 -6.25
CA GLY A 712 6.14 -11.67 -5.29
C GLY A 712 5.39 -12.30 -4.11
N VAL A 713 6.07 -13.23 -3.42
CA VAL A 713 5.48 -14.01 -2.31
C VAL A 713 5.03 -13.19 -1.11
N ARG A 714 5.50 -11.94 -0.95
CA ARG A 714 5.04 -11.03 0.12
C ARG A 714 3.60 -10.55 -0.06
N ILE A 715 2.96 -10.84 -1.21
CA ILE A 715 1.53 -10.56 -1.41
C ILE A 715 0.63 -11.22 -0.36
N ILE A 716 1.10 -12.27 0.31
CA ILE A 716 0.37 -12.94 1.39
C ILE A 716 -0.04 -12.01 2.54
N THR A 717 0.76 -10.97 2.86
CA THR A 717 0.39 -9.97 3.88
C THR A 717 -0.86 -9.19 3.48
N GLU A 718 -0.92 -8.80 2.19
CA GLU A 718 -2.08 -8.13 1.61
C GLU A 718 -3.31 -9.04 1.62
N LEU A 719 -3.13 -10.30 1.19
CA LEU A 719 -4.22 -11.28 1.13
C LEU A 719 -4.82 -11.55 2.52
N ASN A 720 -3.97 -11.74 3.53
CA ASN A 720 -4.41 -11.95 4.91
C ASN A 720 -5.13 -10.71 5.45
N SER A 721 -4.51 -9.54 5.36
CA SER A 721 -5.09 -8.33 5.92
C SER A 721 -6.39 -7.93 5.22
N GLY A 722 -6.41 -7.98 3.89
CA GLY A 722 -7.60 -7.65 3.08
C GLY A 722 -8.76 -8.61 3.34
N LEU A 723 -8.49 -9.93 3.36
CA LEU A 723 -9.53 -10.93 3.64
C LEU A 723 -10.12 -10.76 5.04
N ALA A 724 -9.28 -10.57 6.06
CA ALA A 724 -9.74 -10.42 7.44
C ALA A 724 -10.61 -9.17 7.63
N HIS A 725 -10.21 -8.04 7.04
CA HIS A 725 -11.00 -6.81 7.08
C HIS A 725 -12.31 -6.91 6.29
N PHE A 726 -12.27 -7.56 5.12
CA PHE A 726 -13.47 -7.82 4.34
C PHE A 726 -14.47 -8.69 5.11
N MET A 727 -14.01 -9.77 5.72
CA MET A 727 -14.85 -10.64 6.54
C MET A 727 -15.51 -9.86 7.69
N LYS A 728 -14.74 -9.05 8.41
CA LYS A 728 -15.27 -8.17 9.46
C LYS A 728 -16.34 -7.22 8.94
N GLU A 729 -16.14 -6.64 7.76
CA GLU A 729 -17.11 -5.73 7.12
C GLU A 729 -18.43 -6.45 6.82
N ILE A 730 -18.37 -7.69 6.34
CA ILE A 730 -19.57 -8.52 6.11
C ILE A 730 -20.04 -9.29 7.35
N LYS A 731 -19.53 -8.93 8.55
CA LYS A 731 -19.89 -9.49 9.86
C LYS A 731 -19.61 -10.98 10.01
N LEU A 732 -18.55 -11.47 9.36
CA LEU A 732 -18.01 -12.81 9.53
C LEU A 732 -16.64 -12.73 10.23
N ASP A 733 -16.37 -13.64 11.15
CA ASP A 733 -15.17 -13.61 12.01
C ASP A 733 -14.26 -14.83 11.84
N THR A 734 -14.68 -15.85 11.08
CA THR A 734 -13.92 -17.10 10.87
C THR A 734 -14.12 -17.65 9.45
N ILE A 735 -13.11 -18.31 8.88
CA ILE A 735 -13.22 -18.94 7.55
C ILE A 735 -14.39 -19.93 7.43
N PRO A 736 -14.68 -20.80 8.42
CA PRO A 736 -15.84 -21.69 8.37
C PRO A 736 -17.18 -20.98 8.18
N LYS A 737 -17.34 -19.74 8.67
CA LYS A 737 -18.56 -18.95 8.42
C LYS A 737 -18.58 -18.33 7.02
N LEU A 738 -17.42 -18.05 6.41
CA LEU A 738 -17.33 -17.57 5.03
C LEU A 738 -17.56 -18.71 4.03
N TYR A 739 -17.09 -19.92 4.35
CA TYR A 739 -17.24 -21.11 3.52
C TYR A 739 -18.71 -21.38 3.17
N ARG A 740 -19.04 -21.42 1.87
CA ARG A 740 -20.41 -21.60 1.37
C ARG A 740 -21.44 -20.60 1.94
N SER A 741 -21.01 -19.37 2.20
CA SER A 741 -21.86 -18.33 2.78
C SER A 741 -22.88 -17.71 1.82
N PHE A 742 -22.76 -17.95 0.51
CA PHE A 742 -23.77 -17.50 -0.45
C PHE A 742 -25.07 -18.28 -0.26
N HIS A 743 -26.21 -17.59 -0.19
CA HIS A 743 -27.51 -18.25 -0.06
C HIS A 743 -27.94 -18.90 -1.39
N GLU A 744 -27.89 -18.11 -2.46
CA GLU A 744 -28.13 -18.55 -3.84
C GLU A 744 -27.05 -17.90 -4.71
N PRO A 745 -25.95 -18.62 -5.03
CA PRO A 745 -24.80 -18.01 -5.68
C PRO A 745 -25.11 -17.51 -7.11
N VAL A 746 -26.10 -18.11 -7.77
CA VAL A 746 -26.59 -17.71 -9.09
C VAL A 746 -28.11 -17.77 -9.10
N LEU A 747 -28.74 -16.66 -9.46
CA LEU A 747 -30.16 -16.59 -9.79
C LEU A 747 -30.38 -17.07 -11.22
N ASP A 748 -31.48 -17.79 -11.45
CA ASP A 748 -31.94 -18.09 -12.80
C ASP A 748 -32.20 -16.79 -13.58
N PHE A 749 -31.94 -16.80 -14.88
CA PHE A 749 -32.11 -15.63 -15.74
C PHE A 749 -33.52 -15.04 -15.67
N MET A 750 -34.55 -15.89 -15.61
CA MET A 750 -35.94 -15.45 -15.55
C MET A 750 -36.31 -14.84 -14.19
N ASN A 751 -35.49 -15.05 -13.16
CA ASN A 751 -35.68 -14.51 -11.81
C ASN A 751 -34.97 -13.16 -11.59
N ILE A 752 -34.22 -12.65 -12.58
CA ILE A 752 -33.57 -11.34 -12.49
C ILE A 752 -34.64 -10.23 -12.60
N PRO A 753 -34.67 -9.23 -11.69
CA PRO A 753 -35.67 -8.16 -11.73
C PRO A 753 -35.74 -7.44 -13.09
N ALA A 754 -36.94 -7.38 -13.67
CA ALA A 754 -37.20 -6.72 -14.95
C ALA A 754 -37.08 -5.18 -14.96
N PRO A 755 -37.45 -4.43 -13.88
CA PRO A 755 -37.39 -2.97 -13.88
C PRO A 755 -35.98 -2.45 -14.19
N LYS A 756 -35.88 -1.54 -15.15
CA LYS A 756 -34.57 -0.98 -15.57
C LYS A 756 -34.11 0.08 -14.59
N SER A 757 -32.87 -0.06 -14.11
CA SER A 757 -32.16 1.03 -13.44
C SER A 757 -31.71 2.10 -14.43
N ILE A 758 -31.33 3.27 -13.92
CA ILE A 758 -30.86 4.40 -14.71
C ILE A 758 -29.48 4.85 -14.21
N ALA A 759 -28.61 5.25 -15.13
CA ALA A 759 -27.31 5.81 -14.78
C ALA A 759 -27.48 7.20 -14.17
N SER A 760 -26.68 7.53 -13.16
CA SER A 760 -26.72 8.83 -12.49
C SER A 760 -25.31 9.34 -12.19
N LEU A 761 -25.09 10.63 -12.41
CA LEU A 761 -23.84 11.31 -12.06
C LEU A 761 -23.87 11.65 -10.56
N ILE A 762 -23.07 10.94 -9.77
CA ILE A 762 -23.04 11.06 -8.30
C ILE A 762 -21.83 11.81 -7.76
N ARG A 763 -20.77 11.93 -8.55
CA ARG A 763 -19.56 12.68 -8.20
C ARG A 763 -19.27 13.68 -9.29
N ALA A 764 -20.13 14.69 -9.41
CA ALA A 764 -20.04 15.69 -10.45
C ALA A 764 -18.71 16.45 -10.43
N ASP A 765 -18.13 16.66 -9.24
CA ASP A 765 -16.86 17.38 -9.07
C ASP A 765 -15.62 16.53 -9.41
N ASP A 766 -15.77 15.20 -9.42
CA ASP A 766 -14.73 14.27 -9.89
C ASP A 766 -14.79 14.07 -11.42
N CYS A 767 -15.84 14.56 -12.09
CA CYS A 767 -16.01 14.38 -13.52
C CYS A 767 -14.98 15.19 -14.30
N ILE A 768 -14.09 14.49 -15.00
CA ILE A 768 -13.04 15.09 -15.83
C ILE A 768 -13.50 15.48 -17.25
N GLY A 769 -14.80 15.38 -17.55
CA GLY A 769 -15.35 15.77 -18.86
C GLY A 769 -14.87 14.92 -20.05
N CYS A 770 -14.42 13.68 -19.85
CA CYS A 770 -13.79 12.89 -20.93
C CYS A 770 -14.76 12.41 -22.03
N GLY A 771 -16.07 12.36 -21.78
CA GLY A 771 -17.08 12.02 -22.80
C GLY A 771 -17.25 10.55 -23.12
N ASN A 772 -16.45 9.61 -22.56
CA ASN A 772 -16.59 8.17 -22.84
C ASN A 772 -17.99 7.59 -22.55
N CYS A 773 -18.77 8.24 -21.67
CA CYS A 773 -20.14 7.84 -21.36
C CYS A 773 -21.17 8.37 -22.38
N VAL A 774 -20.83 9.41 -23.15
CA VAL A 774 -21.66 10.01 -24.20
C VAL A 774 -21.71 9.10 -25.44
N ASP A 775 -20.71 8.26 -25.66
CA ASP A 775 -20.73 7.13 -26.61
C ASP A 775 -21.71 6.01 -26.19
N CYS A 776 -22.77 6.37 -25.45
CA CYS A 776 -23.84 5.48 -25.08
C CYS A 776 -24.50 4.93 -26.36
N PRO A 777 -24.56 3.59 -26.56
CA PRO A 777 -25.15 3.03 -27.77
C PRO A 777 -26.65 3.32 -27.90
N TYR A 778 -27.31 3.66 -26.79
CA TYR A 778 -28.73 4.06 -26.75
C TYR A 778 -28.93 5.58 -26.83
N LEU A 779 -27.86 6.36 -27.03
CA LEU A 779 -27.90 7.83 -27.13
C LEU A 779 -28.60 8.48 -25.92
N ALA A 780 -28.46 7.85 -24.75
CA ALA A 780 -29.10 8.24 -23.51
C ALA A 780 -28.31 9.29 -22.73
N ILE A 781 -27.05 9.55 -23.09
CA ILE A 781 -26.17 10.44 -22.34
C ILE A 781 -25.69 11.55 -23.26
N LYS A 782 -25.74 12.79 -22.80
CA LYS A 782 -25.28 13.98 -23.56
C LYS A 782 -24.47 14.90 -22.67
N PHE A 783 -23.56 15.66 -23.28
CA PHE A 783 -22.92 16.79 -22.60
C PHE A 783 -23.89 17.97 -22.47
N GLU A 784 -23.81 18.65 -21.34
CA GLU A 784 -24.28 20.01 -21.17
C GLU A 784 -23.16 21.01 -21.49
N GLY A 785 -23.52 22.27 -21.72
CA GLY A 785 -22.56 23.34 -22.07
C GLY A 785 -21.44 23.57 -21.06
N SER A 786 -21.55 23.04 -19.83
CA SER A 786 -20.51 23.09 -18.79
C SER A 786 -19.55 21.89 -18.77
N GLY A 787 -19.63 20.96 -19.74
CA GLY A 787 -18.84 19.73 -19.76
C GLY A 787 -19.32 18.63 -18.79
N LYS A 788 -20.44 18.86 -18.08
CA LYS A 788 -21.14 17.84 -17.28
C LYS A 788 -22.09 17.03 -18.18
N ILE A 789 -22.55 15.88 -17.71
CA ILE A 789 -23.45 15.02 -18.49
C ILE A 789 -24.86 14.97 -17.91
N THR A 790 -25.84 14.77 -18.79
CA THR A 790 -27.22 14.40 -18.43
C THR A 790 -27.58 13.04 -18.98
N VAL A 791 -28.50 12.36 -18.30
CA VAL A 791 -29.03 11.06 -18.71
C VAL A 791 -30.51 11.21 -19.05
N ASP A 792 -30.89 10.90 -20.29
CA ASP A 792 -32.27 10.87 -20.75
C ASP A 792 -32.97 9.59 -20.26
N PRO A 793 -33.94 9.70 -19.33
CA PRO A 793 -34.62 8.53 -18.78
C PRO A 793 -35.42 7.76 -19.83
N ARG A 794 -35.86 8.37 -20.93
CA ARG A 794 -36.62 7.70 -22.00
C ARG A 794 -35.74 6.79 -22.86
N ARG A 795 -34.42 6.96 -22.81
CA ARG A 795 -33.47 6.20 -23.64
C ARG A 795 -32.60 5.25 -22.82
N CYS A 796 -32.41 5.53 -21.53
CA CYS A 796 -31.47 4.78 -20.71
C CYS A 796 -32.01 3.39 -20.35
N ILE A 797 -31.64 2.34 -21.08
CA ILE A 797 -32.12 0.98 -20.76
C ILE A 797 -31.41 0.30 -19.57
N GLY A 798 -30.51 1.01 -18.88
CA GLY A 798 -29.81 0.48 -17.71
C GLY A 798 -28.71 -0.55 -18.00
N CYS A 799 -28.09 -0.54 -19.19
CA CYS A 799 -27.09 -1.54 -19.58
C CYS A 799 -25.76 -1.48 -18.82
N THR A 800 -25.56 -0.46 -17.96
CA THR A 800 -24.37 -0.24 -17.10
C THR A 800 -23.04 0.06 -17.80
N LEU A 801 -22.96 0.04 -19.14
CA LEU A 801 -21.69 0.24 -19.84
C LEU A 801 -20.99 1.57 -19.48
N CYS A 802 -21.75 2.65 -19.34
CA CYS A 802 -21.24 3.98 -18.98
C CYS A 802 -20.67 4.01 -17.55
N THR A 803 -21.32 3.34 -16.58
CA THR A 803 -20.84 3.27 -15.20
C THR A 803 -19.58 2.41 -15.11
N ARG A 804 -19.49 1.32 -15.89
CA ARG A 804 -18.32 0.44 -15.94
C ARG A 804 -17.11 1.03 -16.67
N ARG A 805 -17.33 1.92 -17.64
CA ARG A 805 -16.26 2.58 -18.40
C ARG A 805 -15.79 3.90 -17.82
N CYS A 806 -16.53 4.50 -16.88
CA CYS A 806 -16.20 5.81 -16.34
C CYS A 806 -14.84 5.76 -15.60
N PRO A 807 -13.78 6.40 -16.12
CA PRO A 807 -12.46 6.33 -15.51
C PRO A 807 -12.41 7.06 -14.16
N GLY A 808 -13.30 8.04 -13.95
CA GLY A 808 -13.44 8.77 -12.70
C GLY A 808 -14.37 8.14 -11.68
N LEU A 809 -15.04 7.02 -12.01
CA LEU A 809 -16.06 6.39 -11.16
C LEU A 809 -17.16 7.37 -10.72
N CYS A 810 -17.51 8.32 -11.59
CA CYS A 810 -18.46 9.38 -11.31
C CYS A 810 -19.93 8.95 -11.49
N LEU A 811 -20.16 7.79 -12.11
CA LEU A 811 -21.48 7.30 -12.49
C LEU A 811 -21.82 6.03 -11.73
N GLU A 812 -23.05 5.95 -11.22
CA GLU A 812 -23.62 4.73 -10.64
C GLU A 812 -24.99 4.39 -11.25
N MET A 813 -25.46 3.18 -11.00
CA MET A 813 -26.83 2.78 -11.34
C MET A 813 -27.73 3.07 -10.13
N ARG A 814 -28.83 3.78 -10.35
CA ARG A 814 -29.88 3.98 -9.35
C ARG A 814 -31.22 3.44 -9.83
N VAL A 815 -32.11 3.22 -8.88
CA VAL A 815 -33.52 2.92 -9.19
C VAL A 815 -34.14 4.16 -9.84
N ARG A 816 -35.05 3.92 -10.80
CA ARG A 816 -35.84 4.99 -11.41
C ARG A 816 -36.82 5.56 -10.40
N ASN A 817 -36.96 6.88 -10.38
CA ASN A 817 -37.97 7.55 -9.59
C ASN A 817 -39.37 7.28 -10.21
N GLU A 818 -40.43 7.37 -9.41
CA GLU A 818 -41.81 7.10 -9.85
C GLU A 818 -42.24 7.95 -11.06
N ASN A 819 -41.69 9.16 -11.20
CA ASN A 819 -41.99 10.09 -12.28
C ASN A 819 -41.11 9.94 -13.53
N GLU A 820 -40.09 9.08 -13.49
CA GLU A 820 -39.20 8.87 -14.64
C GLU A 820 -39.81 7.87 -15.61
N PRO A 821 -39.96 8.22 -16.91
CA PRO A 821 -40.55 7.32 -17.88
C PRO A 821 -39.68 6.07 -18.02
N GLN A 822 -40.32 4.92 -18.21
CA GLN A 822 -39.60 3.73 -18.68
C GLN A 822 -39.01 4.03 -20.06
N PRO A 823 -37.92 3.34 -20.46
CA PRO A 823 -37.37 3.53 -21.79
C PRO A 823 -38.42 3.21 -22.86
N ASP A 824 -38.52 4.04 -23.89
CA ASP A 824 -39.29 3.74 -25.11
C ASP A 824 -38.45 2.75 -25.95
N ILE A 825 -38.58 1.45 -25.67
CA ILE A 825 -37.84 0.37 -26.36
C ILE A 825 -38.54 -0.03 -27.64
#